data_AF-D8GMH1-F1
#
_entry.id   AF-D8GMH1-F1
#
_cell.length_a   1.000
_cell.length_b   1.000
_cell.length_c   1.000
_cell.angle_alpha   90.00
_cell.angle_beta   90.00
_cell.angle_gamma   90.00
#
_symmetry.space_group_name_H-M   'P 1'
#
loop_
_entity.id
_entity.type
_entity.pdbx_description
1 polymer ?
#
loop_
_entity_poly.entity_id
_entity_poly.type
_entity_poly.pdbx_seq_one_letter_code
_entity_poly.pdbx_strand_id
1 'polypeptide(L)'
;MKRNAIKAISTTAVLSLLLSPALPVTSAKAAAGEVTKLSGADCYETAAAVAEQNWTSTDNVILASGEGYADAISSAVLAKQLNAPVLLTEAGSLNSNAKSALDKLKPKNIYIIGGTASICQKTRDDLKSQGYNLIELSGKNRYETNLAVAKELVKLGVSTDNIMMVGGEGFADALSAAPVAAAKGEILLLGVNSTQAMSSIENFIKSNNSKVTVVGTQALINDDTYKSVGAVNRISGGSDRFATNLNILNQFDSELKADKLYIANASGDKYADALIAASIAGISDAPLVLIDGQDDSGTANAMNYIKNKAGKTTDLNLIEENGIVSDKTISDINAAASGSGVESATVGSVSTNGLNQIKIVFNTDVDKNSAERAANYQIDGGDLGSTVQNQSTATLQEDNRTVFITFSHPFTLNKSVTFTVKSAINTKNLGSTIPKYDKQITFSSIETPTLDSITAIGGNKLRVKFSEPIRMDSSNLSSFKINRQSITAFGINTSDSVTKFRNKSLDGVWADGVDLYFNSPLPVGKNTFTVPNGEAGSKFSDAANLPISSTSKDFTVNSVSGNPQVQSVTSNNVDTIYIKYNRPMDQQTALEPSNYKLNGTTVDVDDSYVTFDTGSGDTIVKITKLGDKLKQGENTVTVKGNVTDTFGNYINESNMNLYVGGDTTKPTISTASIFDEKTMRIKFNKDVSTSYAQNKGNYTVLDSTGANISYEIDQINAITIDGNSKRTFDIKFKENDLKGSKYTLTVKNIIDTEANPNIMDNYTTTLSGMDNEGTNVTEILRRVDNPHAVALFFSKAMDQSSLENSSNYMYKDGQGYTRSLPSSATVTPSIDGKSVTIEFNSDYTIGSGSSGSSVIQMGVKNLKDVDGNPLDLGSYMGDITIDDNNDGPGLVAGTAQMTFISNDIYVKVSLSKPLDVLSFNDFRVAGYAPDTGSTSGNDVTLIFKSGIKNNQKINAIKNAGSMTNVSIENTSSVDAAGRNIKSGSTAVYIPPITNQDMWSASPNSGMNVINVVFNQEIDDDIVTSYNDDFLFTDEETGQQLTPTSVWVDNRTLVYRFNNGTLNKGDRILVRANSDSSKINVRSENHNTSGYTIYSPSDSDISGKIVTVGE
;
A
#
# COMPACT_ATOMS: atom_id res chain seq x y z
N MET A 1 41.20 18.18 47.59
CA MET A 1 41.15 16.77 48.05
C MET A 1 39.92 16.16 47.40
N LYS A 2 39.93 15.29 46.38
CA LYS A 2 40.67 14.04 46.06
C LYS A 2 40.54 12.90 47.08
N ARG A 3 39.68 11.92 46.76
CA ARG A 3 39.93 10.46 46.64
C ARG A 3 38.58 9.75 46.39
N ASN A 4 38.38 9.09 45.24
CA ASN A 4 38.62 7.64 44.98
C ASN A 4 37.57 6.74 45.67
N ALA A 5 37.05 5.61 45.17
CA ALA A 5 37.09 4.88 43.90
C ALA A 5 36.35 3.51 44.14
N ILE A 6 36.20 2.67 43.10
CA ILE A 6 36.27 1.18 43.13
C ILE A 6 35.00 0.45 43.69
N LYS A 7 34.14 -0.24 42.91
CA LYS A 7 34.27 -1.47 42.07
C LYS A 7 34.91 -2.68 42.80
N ALA A 8 34.17 -3.73 43.18
CA ALA A 8 34.67 -5.12 43.22
C ALA A 8 33.60 -6.13 43.73
N ILE A 9 33.22 -7.14 42.92
CA ILE A 9 33.67 -8.57 42.93
C ILE A 9 32.87 -9.39 43.96
N SER A 10 31.85 -10.19 43.59
CA SER A 10 31.80 -11.50 42.91
C SER A 10 31.59 -12.67 43.89
N THR A 11 30.75 -13.63 43.46
CA THR A 11 30.77 -15.10 43.77
C THR A 11 30.46 -15.53 45.23
N THR A 12 29.61 -16.51 45.57
CA THR A 12 29.11 -17.72 44.90
C THR A 12 27.97 -18.39 45.71
N ALA A 13 27.15 -19.21 45.02
CA ALA A 13 26.45 -20.43 45.47
C ALA A 13 25.27 -20.31 46.47
N VAL A 14 24.02 -20.32 46.00
CA VAL A 14 23.14 -21.47 45.65
C VAL A 14 22.58 -22.23 46.87
N LEU A 15 21.28 -22.00 47.13
CA LEU A 15 20.36 -23.04 47.62
C LEU A 15 18.98 -22.78 47.00
N SER A 16 18.61 -23.59 46.02
CA SER A 16 17.35 -23.53 45.27
C SER A 16 16.22 -24.21 46.03
N LEU A 17 15.24 -23.43 46.50
CA LEU A 17 13.89 -23.86 46.86
C LEU A 17 12.95 -23.35 45.77
N LEU A 18 12.65 -24.20 44.79
CA LEU A 18 11.61 -23.95 43.78
C LEU A 18 10.25 -24.31 44.39
N LEU A 19 9.57 -23.32 44.97
CA LEU A 19 8.11 -23.31 45.05
C LEU A 19 7.61 -22.42 43.92
N SER A 20 7.15 -23.02 42.81
CA SER A 20 6.39 -22.31 41.80
C SER A 20 4.89 -22.43 42.14
N PRO A 21 4.18 -21.34 42.44
CA PRO A 21 2.72 -21.39 42.40
C PRO A 21 2.29 -21.52 40.92
N ALA A 22 1.56 -22.59 40.60
CA ALA A 22 0.86 -22.71 39.33
C ALA A 22 -0.22 -21.62 39.28
N LEU A 23 0.06 -20.55 38.55
CA LEU A 23 -0.95 -19.56 38.20
C LEU A 23 -1.87 -20.20 37.14
N PRO A 24 -3.21 -20.12 37.27
CA PRO A 24 -4.10 -20.48 36.19
C PRO A 24 -3.84 -19.52 35.02
N VAL A 25 -3.39 -20.06 33.89
CA VAL A 25 -3.29 -19.32 32.62
C VAL A 25 -4.73 -19.10 32.13
N THR A 26 -5.36 -18.01 32.55
CA THR A 26 -6.50 -17.48 31.81
C THR A 26 -5.93 -16.59 30.71
N SER A 27 -5.97 -17.06 29.46
CA SER A 27 -5.74 -16.22 28.29
C SER A 27 -6.77 -15.08 28.34
N ALA A 28 -6.28 -13.85 28.50
CA ALA A 28 -7.13 -12.67 28.48
C ALA A 28 -7.83 -12.60 27.12
N LYS A 29 -9.16 -12.40 27.10
CA LYS A 29 -9.88 -12.13 25.85
C LYS A 29 -9.32 -10.83 25.25
N ALA A 30 -8.83 -10.91 24.01
CA ALA A 30 -8.30 -9.75 23.30
C ALA A 30 -9.39 -8.66 23.14
N ALA A 31 -8.98 -7.42 22.91
CA ALA A 31 -9.94 -6.35 22.65
C ALA A 31 -10.79 -6.67 21.40
N ALA A 32 -12.01 -6.12 21.31
CA ALA A 32 -12.86 -6.35 20.14
C ALA A 32 -12.13 -5.92 18.85
N GLY A 33 -11.93 -6.87 17.93
CA GLY A 33 -11.17 -6.67 16.68
C GLY A 33 -9.71 -7.12 16.72
N GLU A 34 -9.20 -7.63 17.85
CA GLU A 34 -7.89 -8.27 17.95
C GLU A 34 -7.98 -9.80 17.92
N VAL A 35 -6.98 -10.44 17.32
CA VAL A 35 -6.81 -11.88 17.26
C VAL A 35 -6.60 -12.46 18.65
N THR A 36 -7.48 -13.37 19.04
CA THR A 36 -7.26 -14.30 20.14
C THR A 36 -6.45 -15.48 19.63
N LYS A 37 -5.24 -15.66 20.14
CA LYS A 37 -4.40 -16.83 19.85
C LYS A 37 -4.79 -17.99 20.75
N LEU A 38 -5.07 -19.15 20.15
CA LEU A 38 -5.23 -20.42 20.83
C LEU A 38 -4.11 -21.34 20.36
N SER A 39 -3.06 -21.43 21.16
CA SER A 39 -1.83 -22.09 20.78
C SER A 39 -1.25 -22.98 21.87
N GLY A 40 -0.54 -24.02 21.44
CA GLY A 40 0.21 -24.97 22.25
C GLY A 40 1.60 -25.24 21.66
N ALA A 41 2.48 -25.91 22.39
CA ALA A 41 3.81 -26.27 21.90
C ALA A 41 3.77 -27.30 20.76
N ASP A 42 2.67 -28.06 20.66
CA ASP A 42 2.37 -29.01 19.59
C ASP A 42 0.86 -29.10 19.37
N CYS A 43 0.45 -29.81 18.32
CA CYS A 43 -0.96 -30.02 17.99
C CYS A 43 -1.81 -30.66 19.11
N TYR A 44 -1.21 -31.43 20.02
CA TYR A 44 -1.93 -32.06 21.13
C TYR A 44 -2.28 -31.05 22.21
N GLU A 45 -1.32 -30.17 22.54
CA GLU A 45 -1.54 -29.04 23.44
C GLU A 45 -2.49 -28.02 22.83
N THR A 46 -2.36 -27.70 21.54
CA THR A 46 -3.30 -26.80 20.83
C THR A 46 -4.73 -27.35 20.88
N ALA A 47 -4.93 -28.66 20.64
CA ALA A 47 -6.25 -29.29 20.72
C ALA A 47 -6.84 -29.21 22.14
N ALA A 48 -6.03 -29.47 23.17
CA ALA A 48 -6.45 -29.34 24.56
C ALA A 48 -6.79 -27.88 24.93
N ALA A 49 -5.98 -26.91 24.49
CA ALA A 49 -6.22 -25.49 24.74
C ALA A 49 -7.53 -25.01 24.09
N VAL A 50 -7.80 -25.41 22.84
CA VAL A 50 -9.06 -25.08 22.15
C VAL A 50 -10.26 -25.71 22.87
N ALA A 51 -10.13 -26.94 23.35
CA ALA A 51 -11.18 -27.63 24.11
C ALA A 51 -11.45 -26.96 25.46
N GLU A 52 -10.43 -26.67 26.24
CA GLU A 52 -10.57 -26.05 27.57
C GLU A 52 -11.05 -24.60 27.50
N GLN A 53 -10.73 -23.88 26.41
CA GLN A 53 -11.20 -22.51 26.21
C GLN A 53 -12.70 -22.44 25.91
N ASN A 54 -13.22 -23.41 25.13
CA ASN A 54 -14.58 -23.36 24.60
C ASN A 54 -15.56 -24.20 25.44
N TRP A 55 -15.08 -25.10 26.30
CA TRP A 55 -15.90 -25.93 27.18
C TRP A 55 -15.39 -25.92 28.62
N THR A 56 -16.28 -25.63 29.57
CA THR A 56 -16.03 -25.85 31.01
C THR A 56 -16.37 -27.28 31.44
N SER A 57 -17.34 -27.89 30.76
CA SER A 57 -17.74 -29.30 30.88
C SER A 57 -18.46 -29.73 29.61
N THR A 58 -18.43 -31.01 29.27
CA THR A 58 -19.18 -31.59 28.14
C THR A 58 -19.54 -33.04 28.44
N ASP A 59 -20.66 -33.54 27.92
CA ASP A 59 -21.01 -34.97 28.03
C ASP A 59 -20.21 -35.83 27.05
N ASN A 60 -19.70 -35.24 25.97
CA ASN A 60 -19.08 -35.94 24.85
C ASN A 60 -17.72 -35.31 24.51
N VAL A 61 -16.73 -36.14 24.23
CA VAL A 61 -15.44 -35.76 23.64
C VAL A 61 -15.17 -36.66 22.44
N ILE A 62 -14.58 -36.10 21.39
CA ILE A 62 -14.06 -36.90 20.28
C ILE A 62 -12.55 -37.02 20.44
N LEU A 63 -12.03 -38.25 20.38
CA LEU A 63 -10.60 -38.54 20.46
C LEU A 63 -10.13 -39.15 19.14
N ALA A 64 -9.15 -38.51 18.51
CA ALA A 64 -8.55 -38.96 17.26
C ALA A 64 -7.02 -38.96 17.35
N SER A 65 -6.36 -39.61 16.38
CA SER A 65 -4.91 -39.58 16.29
C SER A 65 -4.42 -38.26 15.69
N GLY A 66 -3.40 -37.65 16.29
CA GLY A 66 -2.67 -36.51 15.70
C GLY A 66 -1.82 -36.90 14.49
N GLU A 67 -1.55 -38.20 14.31
CA GLU A 67 -0.70 -38.75 13.25
C GLU A 67 -1.52 -39.26 12.04
N GLY A 68 -2.84 -39.41 12.23
CA GLY A 68 -3.79 -40.00 11.27
C GLY A 68 -4.86 -39.02 10.78
N TYR A 69 -4.46 -37.97 10.06
CA TYR A 69 -5.31 -36.81 9.70
C TYR A 69 -6.67 -37.13 9.07
N ALA A 70 -6.78 -38.22 8.29
CA ALA A 70 -8.03 -38.60 7.64
C ALA A 70 -9.12 -39.05 8.61
N ASP A 71 -8.72 -39.67 9.73
CA ASP A 71 -9.64 -40.09 10.78
C ASP A 71 -10.13 -38.85 11.54
N ALA A 72 -9.21 -37.93 11.85
CA ALA A 72 -9.52 -36.71 12.59
C ALA A 72 -10.42 -35.74 11.79
N ILE A 73 -10.27 -35.63 10.46
CA ILE A 73 -11.08 -34.67 9.66
C ILE A 73 -12.54 -35.11 9.54
N SER A 74 -12.77 -36.42 9.61
CA SER A 74 -14.12 -37.00 9.62
C SER A 74 -14.92 -36.60 10.85
N SER A 75 -14.26 -36.08 11.90
CA SER A 75 -14.90 -35.72 13.15
C SER A 75 -15.65 -34.38 13.12
N ALA A 76 -15.36 -33.46 12.21
CA ALA A 76 -15.87 -32.07 12.30
C ALA A 76 -17.42 -31.99 12.36
N VAL A 77 -18.11 -32.74 11.50
CA VAL A 77 -19.59 -32.78 11.49
C VAL A 77 -20.13 -33.47 12.75
N LEU A 78 -19.43 -34.51 13.24
CA LEU A 78 -19.79 -35.19 14.48
C LEU A 78 -19.58 -34.30 15.70
N ALA A 79 -18.52 -33.49 15.69
CA ALA A 79 -18.21 -32.51 16.72
C ALA A 79 -19.32 -31.46 16.83
N LYS A 80 -19.82 -30.96 15.69
CA LYS A 80 -21.02 -30.11 15.63
C LYS A 80 -22.25 -30.80 16.19
N GLN A 81 -22.56 -32.01 15.70
CA GLN A 81 -23.78 -32.72 16.08
C GLN A 81 -23.83 -33.04 17.58
N LEU A 82 -22.68 -33.33 18.18
CA LEU A 82 -22.55 -33.64 19.61
C LEU A 82 -22.26 -32.41 20.48
N ASN A 83 -21.99 -31.25 19.87
CA ASN A 83 -21.41 -30.07 20.52
C ASN A 83 -20.19 -30.42 21.40
N ALA A 84 -19.24 -31.18 20.82
CA ALA A 84 -18.14 -31.82 21.53
C ALA A 84 -16.77 -31.33 21.03
N PRO A 85 -15.77 -31.13 21.92
CA PRO A 85 -14.42 -30.84 21.50
C PRO A 85 -13.73 -32.06 20.89
N VAL A 86 -12.76 -31.79 20.01
CA VAL A 86 -11.85 -32.78 19.43
C VAL A 86 -10.52 -32.70 20.16
N LEU A 87 -10.09 -33.82 20.75
CA LEU A 87 -8.77 -33.99 21.34
C LEU A 87 -7.93 -34.91 20.45
N LEU A 88 -6.62 -34.68 20.45
CA LEU A 88 -5.64 -35.46 19.70
C LEU A 88 -4.77 -36.30 20.64
N THR A 89 -4.30 -37.44 20.16
CA THR A 89 -3.36 -38.31 20.88
C THR A 89 -2.40 -39.02 19.93
N GLU A 90 -1.24 -39.49 20.42
CA GLU A 90 -0.35 -40.34 19.63
C GLU A 90 -0.96 -41.74 19.44
N ALA A 91 -0.50 -42.47 18.41
CA ALA A 91 -1.02 -43.83 18.17
C ALA A 91 -0.73 -44.82 19.30
N GLY A 92 0.42 -44.67 19.97
CA GLY A 92 0.92 -45.62 20.96
C GLY A 92 0.42 -45.42 22.39
N SER A 93 -0.08 -44.23 22.73
CA SER A 93 -0.41 -43.86 24.12
C SER A 93 -1.41 -42.70 24.17
N LEU A 94 -2.10 -42.54 25.32
CA LEU A 94 -2.89 -41.35 25.61
C LEU A 94 -1.97 -40.16 25.92
N ASN A 95 -2.00 -39.12 25.09
CA ASN A 95 -1.24 -37.89 25.29
C ASN A 95 -1.62 -37.23 26.63
N SER A 96 -0.63 -36.66 27.32
CA SER A 96 -0.84 -36.04 28.64
C SER A 96 -1.78 -34.83 28.60
N ASN A 97 -1.75 -34.04 27.52
CA ASN A 97 -2.62 -32.88 27.32
C ASN A 97 -4.06 -33.34 27.09
N ALA A 98 -4.28 -34.37 26.26
CA ALA A 98 -5.59 -34.97 26.08
C ALA A 98 -6.13 -35.56 27.39
N LYS A 99 -5.29 -36.27 28.16
CA LYS A 99 -5.68 -36.78 29.48
C LYS A 99 -6.07 -35.65 30.44
N SER A 100 -5.27 -34.58 30.52
CA SER A 100 -5.57 -33.42 31.36
C SER A 100 -6.89 -32.76 30.97
N ALA A 101 -7.15 -32.59 29.68
CA ALA A 101 -8.41 -32.05 29.19
C ALA A 101 -9.60 -32.96 29.53
N LEU A 102 -9.47 -34.29 29.41
CA LEU A 102 -10.49 -35.26 29.84
C LEU A 102 -10.77 -35.17 31.35
N ASP A 103 -9.74 -35.04 32.18
CA ASP A 103 -9.84 -34.92 33.64
C ASP A 103 -10.58 -33.62 34.05
N LYS A 104 -10.41 -32.53 33.29
CA LYS A 104 -11.08 -31.24 33.51
C LYS A 104 -12.52 -31.22 32.98
N LEU A 105 -12.72 -31.64 31.73
CA LEU A 105 -14.01 -31.59 31.03
C LEU A 105 -15.00 -32.65 31.53
N LYS A 106 -14.48 -33.74 32.10
CA LYS A 106 -15.23 -34.87 32.69
C LYS A 106 -16.35 -35.42 31.79
N PRO A 107 -16.04 -35.81 30.54
CA PRO A 107 -17.05 -36.37 29.66
C PRO A 107 -17.57 -37.71 30.14
N LYS A 108 -18.81 -38.03 29.74
CA LYS A 108 -19.40 -39.35 29.92
C LYS A 108 -19.02 -40.28 28.77
N ASN A 109 -19.02 -39.75 27.55
CA ASN A 109 -18.79 -40.49 26.32
C ASN A 109 -17.51 -40.00 25.63
N ILE A 110 -16.69 -40.94 25.16
CA ILE A 110 -15.55 -40.64 24.29
C ILE A 110 -15.75 -41.36 22.96
N TYR A 111 -15.90 -40.58 21.90
CA TYR A 111 -16.00 -41.06 20.53
C TYR A 111 -14.59 -41.23 19.97
N ILE A 112 -14.17 -42.48 19.80
CA ILE A 112 -12.84 -42.80 19.25
C ILE A 112 -12.95 -42.93 17.74
N ILE A 113 -12.23 -42.08 17.02
CA ILE A 113 -12.17 -42.12 15.55
C ILE A 113 -10.85 -42.73 15.10
N GLY A 114 -10.94 -43.83 14.35
CA GLY A 114 -9.78 -44.59 13.88
C GLY A 114 -9.63 -45.94 14.58
N GLY A 115 -8.94 -46.86 13.91
CA GLY A 115 -8.72 -48.24 14.39
C GLY A 115 -7.67 -48.34 15.49
N THR A 116 -7.34 -49.57 15.89
CA THR A 116 -6.30 -49.83 16.91
C THR A 116 -4.89 -49.47 16.47
N ALA A 117 -4.66 -49.26 15.17
CA ALA A 117 -3.41 -48.70 14.65
C ALA A 117 -3.31 -47.17 14.86
N SER A 118 -4.45 -46.46 14.89
CA SER A 118 -4.49 -45.00 15.11
C SER A 118 -4.58 -44.65 16.60
N ILE A 119 -5.27 -45.48 17.40
CA ILE A 119 -5.33 -45.36 18.86
C ILE A 119 -5.29 -46.77 19.45
N CYS A 120 -4.17 -47.14 20.08
CA CYS A 120 -3.89 -48.49 20.52
C CYS A 120 -4.92 -49.06 21.49
N GLN A 121 -5.04 -50.39 21.52
CA GLN A 121 -6.00 -51.09 22.39
C GLN A 121 -5.78 -50.75 23.86
N LYS A 122 -4.52 -50.58 24.28
CA LYS A 122 -4.16 -50.22 25.65
C LYS A 122 -4.83 -48.91 26.08
N THR A 123 -4.74 -47.86 25.27
CA THR A 123 -5.40 -46.57 25.56
C THR A 123 -6.92 -46.73 25.70
N ARG A 124 -7.55 -47.56 24.87
CA ARG A 124 -9.00 -47.83 24.95
C ARG A 124 -9.38 -48.54 26.24
N ASP A 125 -8.60 -49.54 26.63
CA ASP A 125 -8.84 -50.30 27.86
C ASP A 125 -8.61 -49.42 29.09
N ASP A 126 -7.57 -48.57 29.08
CA ASP A 126 -7.28 -47.61 30.13
C ASP A 126 -8.43 -46.60 30.30
N LEU A 127 -8.97 -46.05 29.20
CA LEU A 127 -10.12 -45.15 29.26
C LEU A 127 -11.40 -45.84 29.75
N LYS A 128 -11.68 -47.08 29.32
CA LYS A 128 -12.82 -47.87 29.85
C LYS A 128 -12.68 -48.13 31.35
N SER A 129 -11.47 -48.45 31.82
CA SER A 129 -11.20 -48.70 33.23
C SER A 129 -11.41 -47.46 34.12
N GLN A 130 -11.26 -46.27 33.54
CA GLN A 130 -11.55 -44.98 34.18
C GLN A 130 -13.05 -44.63 34.19
N GLY A 131 -13.91 -45.48 33.62
CA GLY A 131 -15.37 -45.35 33.67
C GLY A 131 -15.99 -44.60 32.48
N TYR A 132 -15.21 -44.26 31.46
CA TYR A 132 -15.72 -43.63 30.24
C TYR A 132 -16.47 -44.63 29.35
N ASN A 133 -17.57 -44.19 28.75
CA ASN A 133 -18.26 -44.95 27.71
C ASN A 133 -17.60 -44.69 26.35
N LEU A 134 -17.00 -45.71 25.73
CA LEU A 134 -16.32 -45.55 24.43
C LEU A 134 -17.24 -45.92 23.26
N ILE A 135 -17.37 -44.99 22.30
CA ILE A 135 -18.01 -45.24 21.01
C ILE A 135 -16.91 -45.31 19.95
N GLU A 136 -16.63 -46.52 19.45
CA GLU A 136 -15.51 -46.76 18.56
C GLU A 136 -15.95 -46.73 17.09
N LEU A 137 -15.52 -45.70 16.35
CA LEU A 137 -15.84 -45.47 14.94
C LEU A 137 -14.58 -45.71 14.11
N SER A 138 -14.50 -46.89 13.48
CA SER A 138 -13.32 -47.30 12.73
C SER A 138 -13.65 -48.19 11.54
N GLY A 139 -12.75 -48.23 10.56
CA GLY A 139 -12.78 -49.13 9.42
C GLY A 139 -11.38 -49.60 9.03
N LYS A 140 -11.28 -50.39 7.95
CA LYS A 140 -9.97 -50.91 7.48
C LYS A 140 -9.09 -49.84 6.85
N ASN A 141 -9.68 -48.73 6.44
CA ASN A 141 -9.03 -47.60 5.78
C ASN A 141 -9.80 -46.31 6.10
N ARG A 142 -9.25 -45.17 5.70
CA ARG A 142 -9.84 -43.84 5.95
C ARG A 142 -11.27 -43.68 5.42
N TYR A 143 -11.59 -44.30 4.30
CA TYR A 143 -12.91 -44.23 3.66
C TYR A 143 -13.94 -45.00 4.49
N GLU A 144 -13.58 -46.19 5.00
CA GLU A 144 -14.41 -46.98 5.88
C GLU A 144 -14.56 -46.35 7.28
N THR A 145 -13.50 -45.74 7.83
CA THR A 145 -13.59 -44.98 9.08
C THR A 145 -14.54 -43.78 8.91
N ASN A 146 -14.37 -43.00 7.84
CA ASN A 146 -15.26 -41.88 7.53
C ASN A 146 -16.72 -42.34 7.34
N LEU A 147 -16.96 -43.47 6.68
CA LEU A 147 -18.29 -44.07 6.57
C LEU A 147 -18.85 -44.53 7.92
N ALA A 148 -18.02 -45.02 8.84
CA ALA A 148 -18.46 -45.35 10.20
C ALA A 148 -18.95 -44.10 10.95
N VAL A 149 -18.26 -42.96 10.77
CA VAL A 149 -18.70 -41.66 11.30
C VAL A 149 -20.02 -41.21 10.65
N ALA A 150 -20.13 -41.31 9.32
CA ALA A 150 -21.37 -40.99 8.61
C ALA A 150 -22.57 -41.81 9.12
N LYS A 151 -22.39 -43.11 9.35
CA LYS A 151 -23.45 -43.97 9.92
C LYS A 151 -23.83 -43.55 11.33
N GLU A 152 -22.87 -43.10 12.14
CA GLU A 152 -23.17 -42.58 13.47
C GLU A 152 -23.93 -41.26 13.41
N LEU A 153 -23.56 -40.35 12.50
CA LEU A 153 -24.31 -39.11 12.24
C LEU A 153 -25.77 -39.40 11.87
N VAL A 154 -26.02 -40.41 11.02
CA VAL A 154 -27.39 -40.85 10.67
C VAL A 154 -28.14 -41.35 11.90
N LYS A 155 -27.51 -42.14 12.79
CA LYS A 155 -28.14 -42.55 14.06
C LYS A 155 -28.46 -41.37 14.96
N LEU A 156 -27.62 -40.33 14.92
CA LEU A 156 -27.81 -39.07 15.64
C LEU A 156 -28.79 -38.11 14.95
N GLY A 157 -29.42 -38.53 13.85
CA GLY A 157 -30.51 -37.80 13.18
C GLY A 157 -30.08 -36.86 12.05
N VAL A 158 -28.83 -36.93 11.60
CA VAL A 158 -28.36 -36.14 10.44
C VAL A 158 -28.94 -36.73 9.15
N SER A 159 -29.50 -35.87 8.29
CA SER A 159 -30.11 -36.30 7.03
C SER A 159 -29.06 -36.81 6.04
N THR A 160 -29.45 -37.83 5.25
CA THR A 160 -28.67 -38.36 4.14
C THR A 160 -29.04 -37.72 2.79
N ASP A 161 -29.97 -36.78 2.76
CA ASP A 161 -30.50 -36.22 1.50
C ASP A 161 -29.43 -35.45 0.70
N ASN A 162 -28.57 -34.71 1.41
CA ASN A 162 -27.47 -33.94 0.83
C ASN A 162 -26.16 -34.39 1.48
N ILE A 163 -25.17 -34.69 0.63
CA ILE A 163 -23.85 -35.14 1.06
C ILE A 163 -22.80 -34.29 0.34
N MET A 164 -21.81 -33.84 1.10
CA MET A 164 -20.61 -33.23 0.55
C MET A 164 -19.51 -34.30 0.43
N MET A 165 -18.84 -34.36 -0.72
CA MET A 165 -17.75 -35.30 -0.97
C MET A 165 -16.48 -34.56 -1.36
N VAL A 166 -15.37 -34.91 -0.71
CA VAL A 166 -14.02 -34.37 -1.00
C VAL A 166 -13.06 -35.50 -1.32
N GLY A 167 -11.93 -35.18 -1.96
CA GLY A 167 -10.83 -36.14 -2.08
C GLY A 167 -10.35 -36.60 -0.71
N GLY A 168 -10.20 -37.91 -0.53
CA GLY A 168 -9.58 -38.51 0.66
C GLY A 168 -8.05 -38.48 0.63
N GLU A 169 -7.47 -37.99 -0.47
CA GLU A 169 -6.04 -37.72 -0.68
C GLU A 169 -5.89 -36.20 -0.92
N GLY A 170 -4.90 -35.55 -0.31
CA GLY A 170 -4.75 -34.09 -0.37
C GLY A 170 -5.74 -33.34 0.53
N PHE A 171 -5.46 -33.28 1.84
CA PHE A 171 -6.38 -32.86 2.92
C PHE A 171 -6.91 -31.41 2.87
N ALA A 172 -6.36 -30.57 1.99
CA ALA A 172 -6.73 -29.18 1.82
C ALA A 172 -8.23 -28.95 1.58
N ASP A 173 -8.80 -29.73 0.67
CA ASP A 173 -10.20 -29.60 0.25
C ASP A 173 -11.12 -30.03 1.40
N ALA A 174 -10.73 -31.10 2.11
CA ALA A 174 -11.43 -31.58 3.29
C ALA A 174 -11.41 -30.56 4.43
N LEU A 175 -10.28 -29.88 4.67
CA LEU A 175 -10.16 -28.86 5.72
C LEU A 175 -11.10 -27.69 5.47
N SER A 176 -11.29 -27.33 4.20
CA SER A 176 -12.13 -26.21 3.79
C SER A 176 -13.61 -26.59 3.73
N ALA A 177 -13.92 -27.82 3.32
CA ALA A 177 -15.30 -28.32 3.18
C ALA A 177 -15.92 -28.74 4.52
N ALA A 178 -15.13 -29.25 5.46
CA ALA A 178 -15.63 -29.80 6.72
C ALA A 178 -16.42 -28.79 7.59
N PRO A 179 -15.98 -27.54 7.79
CA PRO A 179 -16.74 -26.53 8.51
C PRO A 179 -18.07 -26.21 7.84
N VAL A 180 -18.09 -26.18 6.50
CA VAL A 180 -19.29 -25.91 5.72
C VAL A 180 -20.28 -27.07 5.83
N ALA A 181 -19.82 -28.31 5.66
CA ALA A 181 -20.66 -29.49 5.84
C ALA A 181 -21.28 -29.52 7.25
N ALA A 182 -20.48 -29.21 8.28
CA ALA A 182 -20.96 -29.10 9.65
C ALA A 182 -22.01 -27.98 9.82
N ALA A 183 -21.76 -26.78 9.29
CA ALA A 183 -22.68 -25.65 9.36
C ALA A 183 -24.02 -25.91 8.64
N LYS A 184 -23.97 -26.65 7.52
CA LYS A 184 -25.17 -27.06 6.77
C LYS A 184 -25.88 -28.27 7.39
N GLY A 185 -25.28 -28.93 8.38
CA GLY A 185 -25.79 -30.20 8.92
C GLY A 185 -25.78 -31.32 7.89
N GLU A 186 -24.78 -31.32 6.99
CA GLU A 186 -24.60 -32.32 5.93
C GLU A 186 -23.48 -33.30 6.29
N ILE A 187 -23.62 -34.54 5.80
CA ILE A 187 -22.57 -35.56 5.95
C ILE A 187 -21.40 -35.22 5.00
N LEU A 188 -20.18 -35.21 5.53
CA LEU A 188 -18.94 -35.12 4.74
C LEU A 188 -18.38 -36.53 4.50
N LEU A 189 -18.30 -36.94 3.23
CA LEU A 189 -17.67 -38.19 2.80
C LEU A 189 -16.32 -37.97 2.12
N LEU A 190 -15.37 -38.87 2.39
CA LEU A 190 -14.08 -38.93 1.69
C LEU A 190 -14.20 -39.82 0.44
N GLY A 191 -13.78 -39.34 -0.71
CA GLY A 191 -13.81 -40.04 -1.99
C GLY A 191 -12.43 -40.33 -2.58
N VAL A 192 -12.33 -41.30 -3.48
CA VAL A 192 -11.09 -41.62 -4.21
C VAL A 192 -11.39 -42.25 -5.57
N ASN A 193 -10.48 -42.12 -6.53
CA ASN A 193 -10.61 -42.74 -7.85
C ASN A 193 -10.25 -44.24 -7.84
N SER A 194 -10.85 -45.00 -6.93
CA SER A 194 -10.68 -46.46 -6.80
C SER A 194 -12.03 -47.12 -6.54
N THR A 195 -12.48 -47.92 -7.50
CA THR A 195 -13.75 -48.66 -7.40
C THR A 195 -13.82 -49.54 -6.15
N GLN A 196 -12.71 -50.18 -5.77
CA GLN A 196 -12.67 -51.04 -4.59
C GLN A 196 -12.86 -50.23 -3.30
N ALA A 197 -12.11 -49.14 -3.13
CA ALA A 197 -12.18 -48.31 -1.94
C ALA A 197 -13.51 -47.52 -1.84
N MET A 198 -14.10 -47.15 -2.97
CA MET A 198 -15.37 -46.41 -3.04
C MET A 198 -16.61 -47.27 -2.90
N SER A 199 -16.51 -48.59 -3.05
CA SER A 199 -17.69 -49.47 -3.13
C SER A 199 -18.64 -49.37 -1.92
N SER A 200 -18.12 -49.25 -0.70
CA SER A 200 -18.94 -49.09 0.51
C SER A 200 -19.62 -47.71 0.59
N ILE A 201 -18.94 -46.67 0.11
CA ILE A 201 -19.42 -45.28 0.06
C ILE A 201 -20.51 -45.13 -1.01
N GLU A 202 -20.27 -45.67 -2.21
CA GLU A 202 -21.26 -45.69 -3.29
C GLU A 202 -22.54 -46.42 -2.86
N ASN A 203 -22.41 -47.55 -2.17
CA ASN A 203 -23.56 -48.29 -1.66
C ASN A 203 -24.34 -47.46 -0.63
N PHE A 204 -23.65 -46.76 0.27
CA PHE A 204 -24.28 -45.88 1.24
C PHE A 204 -25.08 -44.76 0.54
N ILE A 205 -24.47 -44.06 -0.41
CA ILE A 205 -25.08 -42.98 -1.20
C ILE A 205 -26.31 -43.49 -1.97
N LYS A 206 -26.18 -44.60 -2.70
CA LYS A 206 -27.25 -45.19 -3.51
C LYS A 206 -28.41 -45.69 -2.65
N SER A 207 -28.12 -46.36 -1.53
CA SER A 207 -29.14 -46.89 -0.63
C SER A 207 -30.00 -45.82 0.04
N ASN A 208 -29.45 -44.62 0.22
CA ASN A 208 -30.14 -43.48 0.81
C ASN A 208 -30.63 -42.46 -0.23
N ASN A 209 -30.42 -42.71 -1.53
CA ASN A 209 -30.77 -41.80 -2.62
C ASN A 209 -30.22 -40.37 -2.42
N SER A 210 -28.99 -40.28 -1.92
CA SER A 210 -28.34 -39.02 -1.56
C SER A 210 -27.95 -38.18 -2.78
N LYS A 211 -28.11 -36.86 -2.68
CA LYS A 211 -27.56 -35.89 -3.63
C LYS A 211 -26.15 -35.50 -3.24
N VAL A 212 -25.19 -35.79 -4.11
CA VAL A 212 -23.77 -35.56 -3.82
C VAL A 212 -23.30 -34.26 -4.46
N THR A 213 -22.71 -33.38 -3.65
CA THR A 213 -21.89 -32.26 -4.11
C THR A 213 -20.43 -32.62 -3.95
N VAL A 214 -19.68 -32.66 -5.05
CA VAL A 214 -18.24 -32.91 -5.02
C VAL A 214 -17.50 -31.58 -4.84
N VAL A 215 -16.52 -31.54 -3.97
CA VAL A 215 -15.65 -30.39 -3.74
C VAL A 215 -14.22 -30.79 -4.09
N GLY A 216 -13.56 -29.99 -4.92
CA GLY A 216 -12.19 -30.22 -5.35
C GLY A 216 -12.02 -30.42 -6.85
N THR A 217 -10.76 -30.48 -7.28
CA THR A 217 -10.39 -30.60 -8.70
C THR A 217 -10.76 -31.97 -9.29
N GLN A 218 -10.82 -32.05 -10.63
CA GLN A 218 -11.01 -33.33 -11.34
C GLN A 218 -9.85 -34.31 -11.13
N ALA A 219 -8.67 -33.83 -10.71
CA ALA A 219 -7.54 -34.70 -10.41
C ALA A 219 -7.79 -35.57 -9.16
N LEU A 220 -8.46 -35.02 -8.14
CA LEU A 220 -8.74 -35.74 -6.89
C LEU A 220 -9.96 -36.65 -7.00
N ILE A 221 -11.05 -36.15 -7.59
CA ILE A 221 -12.24 -36.94 -7.92
C ILE A 221 -12.49 -36.78 -9.41
N ASN A 222 -12.24 -37.81 -10.21
CA ASN A 222 -12.39 -37.76 -11.65
C ASN A 222 -13.86 -37.90 -12.08
N ASP A 223 -14.11 -37.79 -13.39
CA ASP A 223 -15.46 -37.85 -13.94
C ASP A 223 -16.15 -39.21 -13.75
N ASP A 224 -15.38 -40.30 -13.68
CA ASP A 224 -15.92 -41.64 -13.48
C ASP A 224 -16.46 -41.79 -12.06
N THR A 225 -15.68 -41.40 -11.06
CA THR A 225 -16.11 -41.38 -9.65
C THR A 225 -17.25 -40.38 -9.43
N TYR A 226 -17.18 -39.19 -10.05
CA TYR A 226 -18.24 -38.19 -9.99
C TYR A 226 -19.58 -38.75 -10.48
N LYS A 227 -19.57 -39.48 -11.61
CA LYS A 227 -20.76 -40.13 -12.16
C LYS A 227 -21.21 -41.33 -11.33
N SER A 228 -20.28 -42.13 -10.80
CA SER A 228 -20.62 -43.36 -10.05
C SER A 228 -21.37 -43.09 -8.75
N VAL A 229 -21.09 -41.94 -8.12
CA VAL A 229 -21.79 -41.47 -6.91
C VAL A 229 -23.04 -40.62 -7.22
N GLY A 230 -23.38 -40.40 -8.50
CA GLY A 230 -24.54 -39.62 -8.90
C GLY A 230 -24.44 -38.14 -8.51
N ALA A 231 -23.24 -37.56 -8.54
CA ALA A 231 -23.03 -36.18 -8.14
C ALA A 231 -23.78 -35.19 -9.05
N VAL A 232 -24.42 -34.20 -8.41
CA VAL A 232 -25.26 -33.20 -9.08
C VAL A 232 -24.54 -31.87 -9.30
N ASN A 233 -23.50 -31.60 -8.51
CA ASN A 233 -22.70 -30.39 -8.62
C ASN A 233 -21.23 -30.67 -8.27
N ARG A 234 -20.32 -29.90 -8.88
CA ARG A 234 -18.92 -29.81 -8.47
C ARG A 234 -18.59 -28.38 -8.10
N ILE A 235 -17.99 -28.19 -6.93
CA ILE A 235 -17.32 -26.95 -6.54
C ILE A 235 -15.85 -27.13 -6.87
N SER A 236 -15.41 -26.42 -7.92
CA SER A 236 -14.04 -26.54 -8.42
C SER A 236 -13.04 -26.00 -7.39
N GLY A 237 -12.03 -26.83 -7.10
CA GLY A 237 -10.85 -26.39 -6.35
C GLY A 237 -10.06 -25.31 -7.11
N GLY A 238 -9.23 -24.58 -6.38
CA GLY A 238 -8.30 -23.58 -6.92
C GLY A 238 -6.95 -24.17 -7.36
N SER A 239 -6.01 -23.29 -7.70
CA SER A 239 -4.62 -23.65 -8.04
C SER A 239 -3.87 -24.33 -6.90
N ASP A 240 -4.29 -24.05 -5.67
CA ASP A 240 -3.72 -24.55 -4.42
C ASP A 240 -4.81 -24.63 -3.34
N ARG A 241 -4.38 -25.03 -2.13
CA ARG A 241 -5.26 -25.22 -0.97
C ARG A 241 -5.90 -23.93 -0.45
N PHE A 242 -5.21 -22.81 -0.56
CA PHE A 242 -5.67 -21.51 -0.07
C PHE A 242 -6.70 -20.93 -1.03
N ALA A 243 -6.45 -21.04 -2.33
CA ALA A 243 -7.43 -20.71 -3.36
C ALA A 243 -8.68 -21.60 -3.27
N THR A 244 -8.51 -22.89 -3.00
CA THR A 244 -9.66 -23.81 -2.77
C THR A 244 -10.47 -23.41 -1.55
N ASN A 245 -9.80 -23.08 -0.44
CA ASN A 245 -10.45 -22.58 0.77
C ASN A 245 -11.33 -21.36 0.47
N LEU A 246 -10.79 -20.35 -0.19
CA LEU A 246 -11.53 -19.12 -0.50
C LEU A 246 -12.67 -19.36 -1.50
N ASN A 247 -12.49 -20.23 -2.49
CA ASN A 247 -13.58 -20.60 -3.42
C ASN A 247 -14.76 -21.24 -2.67
N ILE A 248 -14.48 -22.13 -1.70
CA ILE A 248 -15.51 -22.78 -0.88
C ILE A 248 -16.19 -21.76 0.02
N LEU A 249 -15.42 -20.92 0.73
CA LEU A 249 -15.98 -19.89 1.61
C LEU A 249 -16.89 -18.92 0.85
N ASN A 250 -16.46 -18.43 -0.32
CA ASN A 250 -17.26 -17.54 -1.16
C ASN A 250 -18.52 -18.22 -1.71
N GLN A 251 -18.45 -19.51 -2.05
CA GLN A 251 -19.58 -20.26 -2.57
C GLN A 251 -20.67 -20.50 -1.51
N PHE A 252 -20.29 -20.58 -0.24
CA PHE A 252 -21.18 -20.87 0.91
C PHE A 252 -21.26 -19.70 1.90
N ASP A 253 -21.02 -18.48 1.41
CA ASP A 253 -20.92 -17.28 2.24
C ASP A 253 -22.20 -17.02 3.05
N SER A 254 -23.35 -17.41 2.49
CA SER A 254 -24.68 -17.29 3.12
C SER A 254 -24.95 -18.29 4.24
N GLU A 255 -24.22 -19.40 4.28
CA GLU A 255 -24.37 -20.47 5.28
C GLU A 255 -23.44 -20.29 6.47
N LEU A 256 -22.46 -19.39 6.37
CA LEU A 256 -21.45 -19.14 7.40
C LEU A 256 -21.71 -17.79 8.09
N LYS A 257 -21.65 -17.80 9.43
CA LYS A 257 -21.80 -16.62 10.28
C LYS A 257 -20.45 -15.95 10.49
N ALA A 258 -20.41 -14.63 10.30
CA ALA A 258 -19.20 -13.82 10.44
C ALA A 258 -18.99 -13.26 11.86
N ASP A 259 -19.76 -13.70 12.85
CA ASP A 259 -19.59 -13.31 14.25
C ASP A 259 -18.30 -13.87 14.86
N LYS A 260 -17.82 -15.01 14.34
CA LYS A 260 -16.48 -15.54 14.58
C LYS A 260 -15.77 -15.84 13.27
N LEU A 261 -14.46 -15.66 13.25
CA LEU A 261 -13.60 -16.13 12.15
C LEU A 261 -12.47 -16.97 12.75
N TYR A 262 -12.32 -18.20 12.27
CA TYR A 262 -11.21 -19.07 12.64
C TYR A 262 -10.14 -19.01 11.55
N ILE A 263 -8.88 -18.91 11.98
CA ILE A 263 -7.73 -18.76 11.10
C ILE A 263 -6.73 -19.82 11.51
N ALA A 264 -6.15 -20.52 10.55
CA ALA A 264 -5.11 -21.51 10.82
C ALA A 264 -4.09 -21.58 9.68
N ASN A 265 -2.83 -21.82 10.04
CA ASN A 265 -1.79 -22.10 9.07
C ASN A 265 -2.02 -23.51 8.46
N ALA A 266 -1.86 -23.63 7.15
CA ALA A 266 -1.92 -24.90 6.44
C ALA A 266 -0.77 -25.09 5.45
N SER A 267 0.40 -24.46 5.70
CA SER A 267 1.59 -24.57 4.86
C SER A 267 2.32 -25.89 5.09
N GLY A 268 2.95 -26.41 4.03
CA GLY A 268 3.69 -27.69 4.08
C GLY A 268 2.82 -28.88 4.56
N ASP A 269 3.38 -29.67 5.48
CA ASP A 269 2.75 -30.87 6.08
C ASP A 269 1.99 -30.60 7.38
N LYS A 270 1.79 -29.32 7.74
CA LYS A 270 1.20 -28.91 9.02
C LYS A 270 -0.32 -28.76 8.91
N TYR A 271 -1.04 -29.87 9.07
CA TYR A 271 -2.51 -29.90 8.93
C TYR A 271 -3.26 -29.96 10.26
N ALA A 272 -2.57 -30.26 11.36
CA ALA A 272 -3.20 -30.57 12.64
C ALA A 272 -3.99 -29.38 13.23
N ASP A 273 -3.41 -28.18 13.19
CA ASP A 273 -4.06 -26.96 13.69
C ASP A 273 -5.27 -26.56 12.85
N ALA A 274 -5.12 -26.61 11.52
CA ALA A 274 -6.23 -26.36 10.60
C ALA A 274 -7.39 -27.36 10.80
N LEU A 275 -7.08 -28.59 11.21
CA LEU A 275 -8.09 -29.61 11.51
C LEU A 275 -8.85 -29.32 12.80
N ILE A 276 -8.13 -28.92 13.85
CA ILE A 276 -8.73 -28.47 15.12
C ILE A 276 -9.62 -27.26 14.84
N ALA A 277 -9.11 -26.31 14.05
CA ALA A 277 -9.82 -25.12 13.60
C ALA A 277 -11.08 -25.47 12.79
N ALA A 278 -11.02 -26.47 11.91
CA ALA A 278 -12.17 -26.87 11.10
C ALA A 278 -13.33 -27.37 11.96
N SER A 279 -13.01 -28.10 13.03
CA SER A 279 -14.00 -28.65 13.94
C SER A 279 -14.71 -27.55 14.73
N ILE A 280 -13.96 -26.62 15.34
CA ILE A 280 -14.54 -25.52 16.13
C ILE A 280 -15.24 -24.47 15.25
N ALA A 281 -14.74 -24.23 14.04
CA ALA A 281 -15.40 -23.40 13.04
C ALA A 281 -16.76 -23.97 12.66
N GLY A 282 -16.83 -25.28 12.36
CA GLY A 282 -18.08 -25.99 12.11
C GLY A 282 -19.06 -25.89 13.28
N ILE A 283 -18.59 -26.14 14.53
CA ILE A 283 -19.40 -26.00 15.75
C ILE A 283 -20.04 -24.61 15.87
N SER A 284 -19.31 -23.57 15.48
CA SER A 284 -19.75 -22.17 15.56
C SER A 284 -20.50 -21.67 14.33
N ASP A 285 -20.71 -22.51 13.30
CA ASP A 285 -21.20 -22.09 11.97
C ASP A 285 -20.33 -21.00 11.33
N ALA A 286 -19.03 -20.97 11.64
CA ALA A 286 -18.11 -19.89 11.29
C ALA A 286 -17.17 -20.26 10.12
N PRO A 287 -16.65 -19.28 9.36
CA PRO A 287 -15.59 -19.52 8.39
C PRO A 287 -14.29 -20.02 9.05
N LEU A 288 -13.65 -20.99 8.40
CA LEU A 288 -12.22 -21.30 8.58
C LEU A 288 -11.44 -20.75 7.40
N VAL A 289 -10.61 -19.74 7.66
CA VAL A 289 -9.70 -19.14 6.69
C VAL A 289 -8.32 -19.78 6.83
N LEU A 290 -7.82 -20.38 5.75
CA LEU A 290 -6.47 -20.95 5.72
C LEU A 290 -5.45 -19.90 5.29
N ILE A 291 -4.35 -19.79 6.02
CA ILE A 291 -3.21 -18.93 5.68
C ILE A 291 -1.97 -19.77 5.38
N ASP A 292 -1.10 -19.24 4.52
CA ASP A 292 0.17 -19.85 4.13
C ASP A 292 1.32 -19.25 4.95
N GLY A 293 2.53 -19.16 4.38
CA GLY A 293 3.64 -18.40 4.95
C GLY A 293 3.42 -16.88 4.96
N GLN A 294 4.32 -16.19 5.64
CA GLN A 294 4.34 -14.73 5.67
C GLN A 294 4.64 -14.20 4.25
N ASP A 295 3.87 -13.18 3.83
CA ASP A 295 4.00 -12.52 2.51
C ASP A 295 3.67 -13.43 1.30
N ASP A 296 3.16 -14.65 1.52
CA ASP A 296 2.65 -15.53 0.48
C ASP A 296 1.30 -15.06 -0.09
N SER A 297 1.08 -15.36 -1.36
CA SER A 297 -0.17 -15.02 -2.07
C SER A 297 -1.41 -15.63 -1.41
N GLY A 298 -1.31 -16.84 -0.84
CA GLY A 298 -2.38 -17.47 -0.08
C GLY A 298 -2.77 -16.66 1.16
N THR A 299 -1.78 -16.21 1.93
CA THR A 299 -1.97 -15.34 3.10
C THR A 299 -2.53 -13.98 2.72
N ALA A 300 -2.05 -13.37 1.63
CA ALA A 300 -2.58 -12.10 1.14
C ALA A 300 -4.07 -12.20 0.72
N ASN A 301 -4.45 -13.27 0.02
CA ASN A 301 -5.83 -13.50 -0.37
C ASN A 301 -6.74 -13.79 0.84
N ALA A 302 -6.22 -14.51 1.84
CA ALA A 302 -6.90 -14.71 3.12
C ALA A 302 -7.15 -13.39 3.87
N MET A 303 -6.19 -12.46 3.87
CA MET A 303 -6.38 -11.13 4.48
C MET A 303 -7.51 -10.36 3.80
N ASN A 304 -7.63 -10.45 2.47
CA ASN A 304 -8.73 -9.82 1.74
C ASN A 304 -10.09 -10.40 2.12
N TYR A 305 -10.17 -11.72 2.27
CA TYR A 305 -11.40 -12.36 2.75
C TYR A 305 -11.74 -11.91 4.18
N ILE A 306 -10.77 -11.92 5.09
CA ILE A 306 -10.94 -11.47 6.48
C ILE A 306 -11.44 -10.01 6.51
N LYS A 307 -10.83 -9.11 5.72
CA LYS A 307 -11.24 -7.70 5.62
C LYS A 307 -12.69 -7.52 5.15
N ASN A 308 -13.13 -8.33 4.19
CA ASN A 308 -14.48 -8.22 3.64
C ASN A 308 -15.53 -8.86 4.54
N LYS A 309 -15.17 -9.89 5.30
CA LYS A 309 -16.11 -10.69 6.10
C LYS A 309 -16.16 -10.24 7.57
N ALA A 310 -15.03 -9.83 8.16
CA ALA A 310 -14.96 -9.41 9.54
C ALA A 310 -15.53 -8.00 9.74
N GLY A 311 -16.33 -7.83 10.79
CA GLY A 311 -16.77 -6.53 11.30
C GLY A 311 -16.07 -6.18 12.62
N LYS A 312 -16.32 -4.98 13.14
CA LYS A 312 -15.72 -4.48 14.41
C LYS A 312 -15.97 -5.38 15.63
N THR A 313 -16.98 -6.24 15.58
CA THR A 313 -17.37 -7.14 16.66
C THR A 313 -17.07 -8.61 16.37
N THR A 314 -16.47 -8.91 15.22
CA THR A 314 -16.09 -10.28 14.87
C THR A 314 -15.00 -10.78 15.81
N ASP A 315 -15.20 -11.96 16.38
CA ASP A 315 -14.23 -12.64 17.24
C ASP A 315 -13.21 -13.40 16.36
N LEU A 316 -11.98 -12.87 16.26
CA LEU A 316 -10.91 -13.45 15.46
C LEU A 316 -10.14 -14.48 16.28
N ASN A 317 -10.10 -15.72 15.81
CA ASN A 317 -9.51 -16.85 16.53
C ASN A 317 -8.42 -17.50 15.68
N LEU A 318 -7.16 -17.25 16.04
CA LEU A 318 -6.00 -17.88 15.39
C LEU A 318 -5.64 -19.16 16.13
N ILE A 319 -5.65 -20.28 15.42
CA ILE A 319 -5.25 -21.60 15.94
C ILE A 319 -3.94 -21.99 15.30
N GLU A 320 -2.92 -22.15 16.12
CA GLU A 320 -1.56 -22.46 15.69
C GLU A 320 -0.77 -23.18 16.78
N GLU A 321 0.21 -23.99 16.42
CA GLU A 321 1.35 -24.27 17.29
C GLU A 321 2.15 -22.97 17.56
N ASN A 322 2.77 -22.89 18.73
CA ASN A 322 3.46 -21.67 19.19
C ASN A 322 4.53 -21.19 18.20
N GLY A 323 4.34 -19.98 17.66
CA GLY A 323 5.33 -19.29 16.84
C GLY A 323 5.35 -19.71 15.36
N ILE A 324 4.32 -20.40 14.88
CA ILE A 324 4.21 -20.78 13.47
C ILE A 324 3.80 -19.59 12.60
N VAL A 325 2.88 -18.77 13.09
CA VAL A 325 2.42 -17.55 12.43
C VAL A 325 3.21 -16.38 13.01
N SER A 326 3.85 -15.61 12.13
CA SER A 326 4.69 -14.50 12.56
C SER A 326 3.87 -13.35 13.14
N ASP A 327 4.46 -12.57 14.05
CA ASP A 327 3.82 -11.38 14.62
C ASP A 327 3.40 -10.38 13.53
N LYS A 328 4.13 -10.33 12.41
CA LYS A 328 3.72 -9.56 11.23
C LYS A 328 2.40 -10.09 10.66
N THR A 329 2.27 -11.39 10.41
CA THR A 329 1.02 -11.96 9.89
C THR A 329 -0.15 -11.77 10.85
N ILE A 330 0.08 -11.86 12.17
CA ILE A 330 -0.95 -11.54 13.17
C ILE A 330 -1.34 -10.06 13.13
N SER A 331 -0.37 -9.16 13.00
CA SER A 331 -0.63 -7.73 12.80
C SER A 331 -1.42 -7.48 11.51
N ASP A 332 -1.09 -8.18 10.43
CA ASP A 332 -1.79 -8.10 9.14
C ASP A 332 -3.24 -8.60 9.26
N ILE A 333 -3.49 -9.67 10.03
CA ILE A 333 -4.86 -10.15 10.34
C ILE A 333 -5.66 -9.09 11.12
N ASN A 334 -5.07 -8.52 12.17
CA ASN A 334 -5.68 -7.46 12.97
C ASN A 334 -5.98 -6.21 12.11
N ALA A 335 -5.05 -5.83 11.23
CA ALA A 335 -5.21 -4.71 10.31
C ALA A 335 -6.31 -4.96 9.26
N ALA A 336 -6.38 -6.19 8.74
CA ALA A 336 -7.43 -6.62 7.82
C ALA A 336 -8.82 -6.53 8.48
N ALA A 337 -8.98 -7.10 9.68
CA ALA A 337 -10.26 -7.13 10.38
C ALA A 337 -10.72 -5.78 10.95
N SER A 338 -9.79 -4.89 11.29
CA SER A 338 -10.12 -3.53 11.76
C SER A 338 -10.49 -2.56 10.62
N GLY A 339 -10.38 -2.99 9.36
CA GLY A 339 -10.57 -2.13 8.18
C GLY A 339 -9.58 -0.97 8.11
N SER A 340 -8.53 -0.99 8.94
CA SER A 340 -7.55 0.11 9.10
C SER A 340 -6.28 -0.12 8.28
N GLY A 341 -6.16 -1.26 7.58
CA GLY A 341 -5.13 -1.47 6.57
C GLY A 341 -5.41 -0.63 5.33
N VAL A 342 -4.69 0.49 5.16
CA VAL A 342 -4.42 1.05 3.84
C VAL A 342 -3.73 -0.06 3.05
N GLU A 343 -4.42 -0.58 2.03
CA GLU A 343 -3.78 -1.45 1.04
C GLU A 343 -2.57 -0.68 0.49
N SER A 344 -1.38 -1.26 0.57
CA SER A 344 -0.37 -0.92 -0.43
C SER A 344 -0.97 -1.35 -1.75
N ALA A 345 -1.45 -0.38 -2.52
CA ALA A 345 -2.13 -0.64 -3.76
C ALA A 345 -1.10 -1.15 -4.77
N THR A 346 -1.25 -2.37 -5.27
CA THR A 346 -0.26 -3.06 -6.09
C THR A 346 -0.90 -3.69 -7.33
N VAL A 347 -0.04 -4.13 -8.24
CA VAL A 347 -0.45 -4.97 -9.36
C VAL A 347 -0.61 -6.40 -8.86
N GLY A 348 -1.83 -6.93 -8.92
CA GLY A 348 -2.13 -8.31 -8.55
C GLY A 348 -1.71 -9.31 -9.63
N SER A 349 -1.94 -9.00 -10.91
CA SER A 349 -1.45 -9.82 -12.01
C SER A 349 -1.30 -9.06 -13.32
N VAL A 350 -0.41 -9.55 -14.18
CA VAL A 350 -0.28 -9.17 -15.60
C VAL A 350 -0.20 -10.45 -16.43
N SER A 351 -1.02 -10.57 -17.48
CA SER A 351 -1.01 -11.71 -18.40
C SER A 351 -1.27 -11.25 -19.83
N THR A 352 -0.79 -12.00 -20.82
CA THR A 352 -1.15 -11.78 -22.22
C THR A 352 -2.53 -12.39 -22.51
N ASN A 353 -3.24 -11.81 -23.47
CA ASN A 353 -4.47 -12.36 -24.04
C ASN A 353 -4.33 -12.32 -25.57
N GLY A 354 -3.96 -13.46 -26.15
CA GLY A 354 -3.55 -13.53 -27.55
C GLY A 354 -2.22 -12.79 -27.83
N LEU A 355 -2.01 -12.39 -29.09
CA LEU A 355 -0.77 -11.72 -29.54
C LEU A 355 -0.82 -10.19 -29.49
N ASN A 356 -1.95 -9.59 -29.10
CA ASN A 356 -2.18 -8.15 -29.21
C ASN A 356 -2.97 -7.56 -28.04
N GLN A 357 -3.07 -8.24 -26.90
CA GLN A 357 -3.63 -7.66 -25.68
C GLN A 357 -2.90 -8.12 -24.42
N ILE A 358 -2.82 -7.24 -23.43
CA ILE A 358 -2.36 -7.52 -22.07
C ILE A 358 -3.49 -7.21 -21.10
N LYS A 359 -3.74 -8.11 -20.15
CA LYS A 359 -4.63 -7.93 -19.01
C LYS A 359 -3.81 -7.59 -17.78
N ILE A 360 -4.16 -6.50 -17.11
CA ILE A 360 -3.60 -6.09 -15.82
C ILE A 360 -4.73 -6.14 -14.80
N VAL A 361 -4.49 -6.70 -13.62
CA VAL A 361 -5.45 -6.71 -12.50
C VAL A 361 -4.77 -6.09 -11.29
N PHE A 362 -5.33 -5.01 -10.76
CA PHE A 362 -4.91 -4.38 -9.51
C PHE A 362 -5.61 -5.03 -8.31
N ASN A 363 -4.97 -5.05 -7.15
CA ASN A 363 -5.60 -5.54 -5.91
C ASN A 363 -6.63 -4.55 -5.33
N THR A 364 -6.55 -3.27 -5.72
CA THR A 364 -7.44 -2.18 -5.29
C THR A 364 -8.12 -1.51 -6.48
N ASP A 365 -9.21 -0.77 -6.22
CA ASP A 365 -9.79 0.13 -7.22
C ASP A 365 -8.77 1.21 -7.64
N VAL A 366 -8.63 1.44 -8.95
CA VAL A 366 -7.72 2.46 -9.52
C VAL A 366 -8.48 3.63 -10.12
N ASP A 367 -7.83 4.79 -10.17
CA ASP A 367 -8.33 5.98 -10.83
C ASP A 367 -8.32 5.78 -12.35
N LYS A 368 -9.48 5.98 -12.98
CA LYS A 368 -9.69 5.78 -14.42
C LYS A 368 -8.72 6.58 -15.28
N ASN A 369 -8.51 7.86 -14.98
CA ASN A 369 -7.69 8.74 -15.82
C ASN A 369 -6.23 8.28 -15.84
N SER A 370 -5.71 7.88 -14.68
CA SER A 370 -4.36 7.33 -14.56
C SER A 370 -4.24 5.91 -15.13
N ALA A 371 -5.26 5.07 -14.98
CA ALA A 371 -5.26 3.69 -15.45
C ALA A 371 -5.40 3.58 -16.98
N GLU A 372 -6.16 4.47 -17.62
CA GLU A 372 -6.39 4.49 -19.08
C GLU A 372 -5.33 5.28 -19.86
N ARG A 373 -4.33 5.84 -19.19
CA ARG A 373 -3.23 6.56 -19.83
C ARG A 373 -2.14 5.57 -20.27
N ALA A 374 -2.05 5.30 -21.57
CA ALA A 374 -1.05 4.37 -22.13
C ALA A 374 0.40 4.69 -21.71
N ALA A 375 0.76 5.98 -21.56
CA ALA A 375 2.08 6.43 -21.13
C ALA A 375 2.47 5.98 -19.70
N ASN A 376 1.52 5.47 -18.90
CA ASN A 376 1.78 4.89 -17.58
C ASN A 376 2.27 3.45 -17.63
N TYR A 377 2.46 2.90 -18.84
CA TYR A 377 2.95 1.55 -19.08
C TYR A 377 4.14 1.56 -20.04
N GLN A 378 4.99 0.54 -19.96
CA GLN A 378 6.13 0.36 -20.88
C GLN A 378 6.25 -1.08 -21.35
N ILE A 379 6.88 -1.24 -22.52
CA ILE A 379 7.39 -2.52 -23.03
C ILE A 379 8.88 -2.35 -23.31
N ASP A 380 9.70 -3.25 -22.76
CA ASP A 380 11.16 -3.25 -22.92
C ASP A 380 11.80 -1.89 -22.60
N GLY A 381 11.28 -1.21 -21.57
CA GLY A 381 11.71 0.11 -21.11
C GLY A 381 11.21 1.30 -21.94
N GLY A 382 10.52 1.06 -23.07
CA GLY A 382 9.92 2.09 -23.91
C GLY A 382 8.44 2.33 -23.61
N ASP A 383 8.03 3.59 -23.49
CA ASP A 383 6.64 3.99 -23.23
C ASP A 383 5.68 3.46 -24.30
N LEU A 384 4.51 2.96 -23.88
CA LEU A 384 3.50 2.54 -24.85
C LEU A 384 3.05 3.72 -25.73
N GLY A 385 2.85 3.45 -27.02
CA GLY A 385 2.52 4.46 -28.03
C GLY A 385 3.70 5.25 -28.59
N SER A 386 4.92 5.09 -28.05
CA SER A 386 6.12 5.79 -28.55
C SER A 386 6.65 5.25 -29.88
N THR A 387 6.30 4.03 -30.24
CA THR A 387 6.70 3.38 -31.50
C THR A 387 5.47 2.85 -32.23
N VAL A 388 5.59 2.57 -33.52
CA VAL A 388 4.50 1.97 -34.30
C VAL A 388 4.08 0.62 -33.69
N GLN A 389 5.05 -0.22 -33.28
CA GLN A 389 4.79 -1.56 -32.73
C GLN A 389 3.97 -1.54 -31.44
N ASN A 390 4.16 -0.53 -30.58
CA ASN A 390 3.51 -0.48 -29.27
C ASN A 390 2.33 0.51 -29.19
N GLN A 391 1.85 1.01 -30.35
CA GLN A 391 0.59 1.75 -30.42
C GLN A 391 -0.54 0.90 -29.84
N SER A 392 -1.21 1.45 -28.83
CA SER A 392 -2.17 0.71 -28.02
C SER A 392 -3.18 1.66 -27.37
N THR A 393 -4.27 1.07 -26.89
CA THR A 393 -5.27 1.71 -26.01
C THR A 393 -5.23 1.03 -24.65
N ALA A 394 -5.44 1.78 -23.58
CA ALA A 394 -5.61 1.26 -22.23
C ALA A 394 -7.06 1.52 -21.79
N THR A 395 -7.79 0.49 -21.39
CA THR A 395 -9.22 0.60 -21.02
C THR A 395 -9.47 -0.03 -19.66
N LEU A 396 -9.98 0.76 -18.71
CA LEU A 396 -10.37 0.27 -17.39
C LEU A 396 -11.73 -0.44 -17.48
N GLN A 397 -11.82 -1.61 -16.89
CA GLN A 397 -13.02 -2.43 -16.92
C GLN A 397 -14.00 -2.01 -15.81
N GLU A 398 -15.24 -2.52 -15.89
CA GLU A 398 -16.34 -2.13 -14.99
C GLU A 398 -16.09 -2.49 -13.51
N ASP A 399 -15.12 -3.37 -13.23
CA ASP A 399 -14.68 -3.71 -11.88
C ASP A 399 -13.79 -2.64 -11.22
N ASN A 400 -13.39 -1.60 -11.95
CA ASN A 400 -12.43 -0.56 -11.55
C ASN A 400 -11.03 -1.10 -11.15
N ARG A 401 -10.69 -2.33 -11.54
CA ARG A 401 -9.43 -3.00 -11.14
C ARG A 401 -8.72 -3.66 -12.29
N THR A 402 -9.43 -4.01 -13.35
CA THR A 402 -8.84 -4.65 -14.53
C THR A 402 -8.59 -3.60 -15.59
N VAL A 403 -7.39 -3.54 -16.16
CA VAL A 403 -7.07 -2.75 -17.36
C VAL A 403 -6.68 -3.69 -18.49
N PHE A 404 -7.28 -3.48 -19.66
CA PHE A 404 -6.80 -4.10 -20.89
C PHE A 404 -5.98 -3.11 -21.69
N ILE A 405 -4.78 -3.54 -22.10
CA ILE A 405 -3.96 -2.86 -23.10
C ILE A 405 -4.14 -3.58 -24.42
N THR A 406 -4.81 -2.96 -25.41
CA THR A 406 -5.01 -3.56 -26.74
C THR A 406 -4.10 -2.89 -27.75
N PHE A 407 -3.23 -3.66 -28.41
CA PHE A 407 -2.25 -3.19 -29.39
C PHE A 407 -2.83 -3.17 -30.80
N SER A 408 -2.50 -2.12 -31.57
CA SER A 408 -2.82 -2.04 -33.01
C SER A 408 -2.03 -3.07 -33.83
N HIS A 409 -0.77 -3.28 -33.46
CA HIS A 409 0.14 -4.19 -34.16
C HIS A 409 0.42 -5.44 -33.30
N PRO A 410 0.03 -6.64 -33.76
CA PRO A 410 0.34 -7.89 -33.06
C PRO A 410 1.83 -8.11 -32.83
N PHE A 411 2.16 -8.77 -31.72
CA PHE A 411 3.50 -9.30 -31.47
C PHE A 411 3.68 -10.64 -32.19
N THR A 412 4.93 -10.98 -32.52
CA THR A 412 5.25 -12.31 -33.07
C THR A 412 5.07 -13.40 -32.01
N LEU A 413 4.62 -14.59 -32.42
CA LEU A 413 4.46 -15.74 -31.54
C LEU A 413 5.73 -16.02 -30.72
N ASN A 414 5.55 -16.31 -29.43
CA ASN A 414 6.59 -16.57 -28.43
C ASN A 414 7.54 -15.39 -28.17
N LYS A 415 7.21 -14.17 -28.63
CA LYS A 415 7.97 -12.97 -28.27
C LYS A 415 7.82 -12.71 -26.78
N SER A 416 8.95 -12.73 -26.07
CA SER A 416 9.04 -12.30 -24.68
C SER A 416 9.44 -10.84 -24.59
N VAL A 417 8.80 -10.11 -23.70
CA VAL A 417 9.05 -8.70 -23.38
C VAL A 417 8.98 -8.48 -21.88
N THR A 418 9.64 -7.44 -21.40
CA THR A 418 9.41 -6.92 -20.04
C THR A 418 8.28 -5.89 -20.11
N PHE A 419 7.16 -6.18 -19.46
CA PHE A 419 6.07 -5.23 -19.31
C PHE A 419 6.19 -4.51 -17.96
N THR A 420 6.04 -3.19 -18.00
CA THR A 420 6.16 -2.33 -16.82
C THR A 420 4.87 -1.56 -16.60
N VAL A 421 4.34 -1.61 -15.38
CA VAL A 421 3.41 -0.63 -14.84
C VAL A 421 4.23 0.41 -14.09
N LYS A 422 4.15 1.70 -14.46
CA LYS A 422 4.90 2.78 -13.80
C LYS A 422 4.25 3.18 -12.48
N SER A 423 5.02 3.84 -11.59
CA SER A 423 4.54 4.49 -10.36
C SER A 423 3.66 5.73 -10.60
N ALA A 424 2.80 5.71 -11.61
CA ALA A 424 1.99 6.84 -12.07
C ALA A 424 0.48 6.51 -12.15
N ILE A 425 0.08 5.30 -11.74
CA ILE A 425 -1.32 4.91 -11.61
C ILE A 425 -1.78 5.23 -10.19
N ASN A 426 -2.88 5.95 -10.03
CA ASN A 426 -3.41 6.32 -8.73
C ASN A 426 -4.46 5.31 -8.26
N THR A 427 -4.61 5.17 -6.95
CA THR A 427 -5.83 4.58 -6.39
C THR A 427 -7.04 5.47 -6.66
N LYS A 428 -8.24 4.89 -6.67
CA LYS A 428 -9.49 5.62 -6.98
C LYS A 428 -9.76 6.83 -6.07
N ASN A 429 -9.27 6.81 -4.84
CA ASN A 429 -9.40 7.92 -3.89
C ASN A 429 -8.22 8.92 -3.94
N LEU A 430 -7.27 8.71 -4.86
CA LEU A 430 -6.10 9.55 -5.15
C LEU A 430 -5.09 9.74 -3.98
N GLY A 431 -5.24 9.00 -2.89
CA GLY A 431 -4.37 9.10 -1.70
C GLY A 431 -3.03 8.35 -1.81
N SER A 432 -2.83 7.54 -2.84
CA SER A 432 -1.62 6.74 -3.08
C SER A 432 -1.48 6.33 -4.55
N THR A 433 -0.27 6.02 -4.98
CA THR A 433 0.03 5.44 -6.31
C THR A 433 0.29 3.94 -6.22
N ILE A 434 0.03 3.23 -7.32
CA ILE A 434 0.48 1.86 -7.52
C ILE A 434 2.00 1.89 -7.71
N PRO A 435 2.81 1.18 -6.89
CA PRO A 435 4.25 1.07 -7.11
C PRO A 435 4.57 0.50 -8.48
N LYS A 436 5.75 0.85 -8.99
CA LYS A 436 6.28 0.27 -10.23
C LYS A 436 6.28 -1.25 -10.13
N TYR A 437 5.82 -1.90 -11.20
CA TYR A 437 5.77 -3.35 -11.30
C TYR A 437 6.28 -3.79 -12.66
N ASP A 438 7.32 -4.63 -12.65
CA ASP A 438 7.91 -5.23 -13.85
C ASP A 438 7.58 -6.72 -13.90
N LYS A 439 7.17 -7.19 -15.08
CA LYS A 439 6.94 -8.62 -15.32
C LYS A 439 7.40 -9.01 -16.72
N GLN A 440 8.20 -10.08 -16.81
CA GLN A 440 8.39 -10.74 -18.10
C GLN A 440 7.11 -11.47 -18.51
N ILE A 441 6.66 -11.18 -19.72
CA ILE A 441 5.51 -11.83 -20.34
C ILE A 441 5.89 -12.35 -21.72
N THR A 442 5.24 -13.44 -22.13
CA THR A 442 5.44 -14.04 -23.45
C THR A 442 4.11 -14.03 -24.20
N PHE A 443 4.11 -13.46 -25.40
CA PHE A 443 2.94 -13.47 -26.27
C PHE A 443 2.81 -14.84 -26.93
N SER A 444 1.73 -15.55 -26.62
CA SER A 444 1.37 -16.84 -27.23
C SER A 444 -0.07 -16.80 -27.70
N SER A 445 -0.35 -17.33 -28.89
CA SER A 445 -1.70 -17.68 -29.32
C SER A 445 -1.62 -19.05 -30.00
N ILE A 446 -2.22 -20.04 -29.35
CA ILE A 446 -2.32 -21.42 -29.85
C ILE A 446 -3.77 -21.90 -29.93
N GLU A 447 -4.72 -21.11 -29.40
CA GLU A 447 -6.13 -21.46 -29.34
C GLU A 447 -6.91 -20.59 -30.33
N THR A 448 -7.94 -21.15 -30.95
CA THR A 448 -8.83 -20.36 -31.80
C THR A 448 -9.71 -19.46 -30.91
N PRO A 449 -9.98 -18.21 -31.30
CA PRO A 449 -10.85 -17.32 -30.52
C PRO A 449 -12.26 -17.93 -30.39
N THR A 450 -12.89 -17.71 -29.23
CA THR A 450 -14.23 -18.23 -28.94
C THR A 450 -15.18 -17.12 -28.47
N LEU A 451 -16.48 -17.41 -28.50
CA LEU A 451 -17.49 -16.54 -27.91
C LEU A 451 -17.53 -16.77 -26.38
N ASP A 452 -17.03 -15.81 -25.60
CA ASP A 452 -16.87 -15.88 -24.14
C ASP A 452 -18.18 -15.65 -23.39
N SER A 453 -18.93 -14.59 -23.72
CA SER A 453 -20.22 -14.34 -23.07
C SER A 453 -21.21 -13.57 -23.96
N ILE A 454 -22.51 -13.77 -23.69
CA ILE A 454 -23.61 -12.98 -24.24
C ILE A 454 -24.52 -12.58 -23.08
N THR A 455 -24.69 -11.28 -22.86
CA THR A 455 -25.53 -10.75 -21.79
C THR A 455 -26.54 -9.76 -22.35
N ALA A 456 -27.83 -10.02 -22.13
CA ALA A 456 -28.88 -9.04 -22.40
C ALA A 456 -28.91 -7.97 -21.30
N ILE A 457 -28.88 -6.70 -21.71
CA ILE A 457 -28.99 -5.56 -20.80
C ILE A 457 -30.34 -4.91 -21.10
N GLY A 458 -31.35 -5.23 -20.29
CA GLY A 458 -32.73 -4.85 -20.58
C GLY A 458 -33.31 -5.58 -21.79
N GLY A 459 -34.17 -4.89 -22.54
CA GLY A 459 -34.90 -5.45 -23.69
C GLY A 459 -34.20 -5.32 -25.04
N ASN A 460 -33.40 -4.27 -25.25
CA ASN A 460 -32.93 -3.87 -26.59
C ASN A 460 -31.41 -3.71 -26.72
N LYS A 461 -30.62 -4.28 -25.80
CA LYS A 461 -29.16 -4.27 -25.85
C LYS A 461 -28.57 -5.65 -25.56
N LEU A 462 -27.58 -6.06 -26.35
CA LEU A 462 -26.78 -7.26 -26.14
C LEU A 462 -25.30 -6.92 -26.01
N ARG A 463 -24.69 -7.32 -24.91
CA ARG A 463 -23.24 -7.31 -24.74
C ARG A 463 -22.67 -8.64 -25.20
N VAL A 464 -21.79 -8.59 -26.19
CA VAL A 464 -21.08 -9.73 -26.76
C VAL A 464 -19.61 -9.63 -26.38
N LYS A 465 -19.04 -10.71 -25.84
CA LYS A 465 -17.63 -10.78 -25.47
C LYS A 465 -16.98 -12.01 -26.07
N PHE A 466 -15.78 -11.86 -26.60
CA PHE A 466 -14.92 -12.91 -27.14
C PHE A 466 -13.79 -13.23 -26.15
N SER A 467 -13.17 -14.40 -26.29
CA SER A 467 -12.07 -14.82 -25.41
C SER A 467 -10.84 -13.93 -25.54
N GLU A 468 -10.64 -13.34 -26.71
CA GLU A 468 -9.51 -12.47 -27.06
C GLU A 468 -9.92 -11.47 -28.16
N PRO A 469 -9.09 -10.44 -28.45
CA PRO A 469 -9.37 -9.51 -29.52
C PRO A 469 -9.38 -10.18 -30.90
N ILE A 470 -10.44 -9.91 -31.66
CA ILE A 470 -10.58 -10.37 -33.05
C ILE A 470 -10.74 -9.17 -34.00
N ARG A 471 -10.45 -9.39 -35.29
CA ARG A 471 -10.74 -8.42 -36.35
C ARG A 471 -12.25 -8.26 -36.47
N MET A 472 -12.77 -7.08 -36.15
CA MET A 472 -14.21 -6.84 -36.19
C MET A 472 -14.51 -5.34 -36.36
N ASP A 473 -15.36 -5.05 -37.34
CA ASP A 473 -15.92 -3.74 -37.60
C ASP A 473 -17.44 -3.78 -37.79
N SER A 474 -18.05 -2.60 -37.96
CA SER A 474 -19.50 -2.44 -38.10
C SER A 474 -20.09 -3.14 -39.33
N SER A 475 -19.31 -3.31 -40.40
CA SER A 475 -19.75 -4.04 -41.61
C SER A 475 -19.93 -5.53 -41.34
N ASN A 476 -19.17 -6.08 -40.39
CA ASN A 476 -19.20 -7.51 -40.07
C ASN A 476 -20.44 -7.90 -39.24
N LEU A 477 -21.03 -6.97 -38.48
CA LEU A 477 -22.09 -7.25 -37.50
C LEU A 477 -23.37 -7.83 -38.11
N SER A 478 -23.68 -7.47 -39.37
CA SER A 478 -24.87 -7.97 -40.10
C SER A 478 -24.89 -9.50 -40.27
N SER A 479 -23.72 -10.14 -40.15
CA SER A 479 -23.54 -11.58 -40.30
C SER A 479 -23.91 -12.39 -39.05
N PHE A 480 -24.05 -11.75 -37.89
CA PHE A 480 -24.52 -12.40 -36.66
C PHE A 480 -25.99 -12.81 -36.78
N LYS A 481 -26.40 -13.76 -35.94
CA LYS A 481 -27.79 -14.23 -35.90
C LYS A 481 -28.33 -14.31 -34.48
N ILE A 482 -29.63 -14.02 -34.33
CA ILE A 482 -30.44 -14.33 -33.14
C ILE A 482 -31.54 -15.28 -33.60
N ASN A 483 -31.68 -16.43 -32.91
CA ASN A 483 -32.66 -17.46 -33.25
C ASN A 483 -32.63 -17.87 -34.73
N ARG A 484 -31.41 -18.02 -35.28
CA ARG A 484 -31.12 -18.37 -36.68
C ARG A 484 -31.52 -17.29 -37.72
N GLN A 485 -32.05 -16.15 -37.30
CA GLN A 485 -32.34 -14.99 -38.16
C GLN A 485 -31.21 -13.97 -38.06
N SER A 486 -30.89 -13.26 -39.16
CA SER A 486 -29.88 -12.18 -39.11
C SER A 486 -30.26 -11.14 -38.06
N ILE A 487 -29.27 -10.60 -37.32
CA ILE A 487 -29.54 -9.56 -36.32
C ILE A 487 -30.16 -8.29 -36.92
N THR A 488 -29.98 -8.07 -38.22
CA THR A 488 -30.60 -6.96 -38.96
C THR A 488 -32.12 -7.01 -38.95
N ALA A 489 -32.72 -8.21 -38.87
CA ALA A 489 -34.16 -8.38 -38.74
C ALA A 489 -34.72 -7.86 -37.41
N PHE A 490 -33.85 -7.67 -36.41
CA PHE A 490 -34.20 -7.13 -35.09
C PHE A 490 -33.89 -5.62 -34.98
N GLY A 491 -33.52 -4.96 -36.08
CA GLY A 491 -33.31 -3.52 -36.12
C GLY A 491 -32.03 -3.05 -35.42
N ILE A 492 -30.92 -3.77 -35.59
CA ILE A 492 -29.61 -3.34 -35.09
C ILE A 492 -29.26 -1.93 -35.57
N ASN A 493 -28.80 -1.07 -34.66
CA ASN A 493 -28.30 0.26 -34.95
C ASN A 493 -26.77 0.24 -35.03
N THR A 494 -26.22 0.25 -36.24
CA THR A 494 -24.77 0.16 -36.47
C THR A 494 -24.04 1.50 -36.44
N SER A 495 -24.69 2.59 -36.01
CA SER A 495 -24.00 3.87 -35.80
C SER A 495 -22.92 3.72 -34.74
N ASP A 496 -21.72 4.25 -34.99
CA ASP A 496 -20.59 4.22 -34.05
C ASP A 496 -20.90 4.97 -32.74
N SER A 497 -21.90 5.86 -32.73
CA SER A 497 -22.39 6.54 -31.53
C SER A 497 -23.28 5.65 -30.64
N VAL A 498 -23.78 4.52 -31.18
CA VAL A 498 -24.73 3.64 -30.51
C VAL A 498 -24.11 2.26 -30.28
N THR A 499 -23.74 1.55 -31.34
CA THR A 499 -23.02 0.28 -31.20
C THR A 499 -21.56 0.54 -30.83
N LYS A 500 -21.13 0.00 -29.69
CA LYS A 500 -19.80 0.28 -29.12
C LYS A 500 -18.93 -0.96 -29.10
N PHE A 501 -17.86 -0.94 -29.90
CA PHE A 501 -16.78 -1.92 -29.79
C PHE A 501 -16.03 -1.72 -28.47
N ARG A 502 -15.70 -2.81 -27.80
CA ARG A 502 -15.03 -2.80 -26.49
C ARG A 502 -13.56 -3.17 -26.63
N ASN A 503 -12.76 -2.54 -25.76
CA ASN A 503 -11.29 -2.65 -25.70
C ASN A 503 -10.65 -2.55 -27.09
N LYS A 504 -11.14 -1.61 -27.90
CA LYS A 504 -10.79 -1.46 -29.31
C LYS A 504 -9.35 -0.95 -29.45
N SER A 505 -8.57 -1.51 -30.37
CA SER A 505 -7.24 -0.98 -30.71
C SER A 505 -7.32 0.43 -31.31
N LEU A 506 -6.21 1.16 -31.26
CA LEU A 506 -6.14 2.56 -31.69
C LEU A 506 -6.43 2.73 -33.20
N ASP A 507 -6.03 1.77 -34.02
CA ASP A 507 -6.34 1.71 -35.45
C ASP A 507 -7.77 1.25 -35.78
N GLY A 508 -8.52 0.83 -34.74
CA GLY A 508 -9.89 0.37 -34.87
C GLY A 508 -10.06 -1.02 -35.48
N VAL A 509 -9.00 -1.81 -35.62
CA VAL A 509 -9.03 -3.14 -36.25
C VAL A 509 -9.44 -4.25 -35.28
N TRP A 510 -8.98 -4.17 -34.03
CA TRP A 510 -9.12 -5.23 -33.03
C TRP A 510 -10.11 -4.85 -31.95
N ALA A 511 -10.99 -5.77 -31.57
CA ALA A 511 -11.88 -5.64 -30.42
C ALA A 511 -12.17 -7.02 -29.81
N ASP A 512 -12.31 -7.09 -28.49
CA ASP A 512 -12.67 -8.32 -27.76
C ASP A 512 -14.16 -8.38 -27.38
N GLY A 513 -14.94 -7.38 -27.78
CA GLY A 513 -16.37 -7.34 -27.51
C GLY A 513 -17.10 -6.22 -28.26
N VAL A 514 -18.42 -6.29 -28.23
CA VAL A 514 -19.31 -5.28 -28.81
C VAL A 514 -20.62 -5.20 -28.02
N ASP A 515 -21.03 -3.98 -27.69
CA ASP A 515 -22.38 -3.67 -27.21
C ASP A 515 -23.27 -3.39 -28.44
N LEU A 516 -24.16 -4.32 -28.76
CA LEU A 516 -25.13 -4.27 -29.85
C LEU A 516 -26.44 -3.64 -29.35
N TYR A 517 -26.92 -2.62 -30.05
CA TYR A 517 -28.17 -1.93 -29.72
C TYR A 517 -29.21 -2.10 -30.81
N PHE A 518 -30.44 -2.35 -30.40
CA PHE A 518 -31.57 -2.62 -31.28
C PHE A 518 -32.63 -1.52 -31.14
N ASN A 519 -33.22 -1.11 -32.26
CA ASN A 519 -34.30 -0.12 -32.28
C ASN A 519 -35.63 -0.65 -31.70
N SER A 520 -35.68 -1.94 -31.35
CA SER A 520 -36.84 -2.59 -30.75
C SER A 520 -36.40 -3.68 -29.77
N PRO A 521 -37.22 -4.02 -28.76
CA PRO A 521 -36.91 -5.08 -27.83
C PRO A 521 -36.71 -6.42 -28.53
N LEU A 522 -35.72 -7.18 -28.09
CA LEU A 522 -35.47 -8.56 -28.49
C LEU A 522 -36.57 -9.48 -27.96
N PRO A 523 -36.76 -10.67 -28.56
CA PRO A 523 -37.78 -11.61 -28.10
C PRO A 523 -37.60 -11.96 -26.62
N VAL A 524 -38.67 -11.84 -25.82
CA VAL A 524 -38.66 -12.22 -24.40
C VAL A 524 -38.48 -13.74 -24.27
N GLY A 525 -37.72 -14.15 -23.25
CA GLY A 525 -37.44 -15.54 -22.92
C GLY A 525 -36.06 -15.99 -23.40
N LYS A 526 -35.92 -17.30 -23.61
CA LYS A 526 -34.67 -17.92 -24.01
C LYS A 526 -34.42 -17.69 -25.51
N ASN A 527 -33.25 -17.17 -25.84
CA ASN A 527 -32.80 -16.89 -27.19
C ASN A 527 -31.41 -17.51 -27.41
N THR A 528 -31.02 -17.68 -28.68
CA THR A 528 -29.68 -18.16 -29.04
C THR A 528 -29.02 -17.13 -29.96
N PHE A 529 -27.83 -16.67 -29.57
CA PHE A 529 -26.97 -15.81 -30.40
C PHE A 529 -25.93 -16.66 -31.11
N THR A 530 -25.72 -16.43 -32.41
CA THR A 530 -24.78 -17.17 -33.25
C THR A 530 -23.81 -16.22 -33.94
N VAL A 531 -22.52 -16.52 -33.78
CA VAL A 531 -21.42 -15.93 -34.55
C VAL A 531 -21.09 -16.88 -35.71
N PRO A 532 -21.03 -16.41 -36.97
CA PRO A 532 -20.68 -17.26 -38.10
C PRO A 532 -19.18 -17.60 -38.11
N ASN A 533 -18.76 -18.44 -39.05
CA ASN A 533 -17.33 -18.69 -39.26
C ASN A 533 -16.59 -17.40 -39.62
N GLY A 534 -15.42 -17.21 -39.01
CA GLY A 534 -14.46 -16.19 -39.40
C GLY A 534 -13.69 -16.56 -40.68
N GLU A 535 -12.95 -15.58 -41.19
CA GLU A 535 -12.01 -15.73 -42.29
C GLU A 535 -10.61 -15.33 -41.79
N ALA A 536 -9.65 -16.23 -41.97
CA ALA A 536 -8.27 -16.05 -41.53
C ALA A 536 -7.68 -14.74 -42.09
N GLY A 537 -7.17 -13.90 -41.20
CA GLY A 537 -6.53 -12.61 -41.55
C GLY A 537 -7.48 -11.51 -42.01
N SER A 538 -8.80 -11.75 -42.05
CA SER A 538 -9.78 -10.77 -42.51
C SER A 538 -10.82 -10.43 -41.44
N LYS A 539 -11.79 -11.32 -41.21
CA LYS A 539 -12.93 -11.04 -40.31
C LYS A 539 -13.08 -12.13 -39.26
N PHE A 540 -13.34 -11.73 -38.02
CA PHE A 540 -13.48 -12.63 -36.88
C PHE A 540 -12.32 -13.64 -36.72
N SER A 541 -11.10 -13.20 -37.04
CA SER A 541 -9.89 -13.93 -36.71
C SER A 541 -9.07 -13.16 -35.68
N ASP A 542 -8.36 -13.89 -34.83
CA ASP A 542 -7.46 -13.31 -33.85
C ASP A 542 -6.19 -12.75 -34.49
N ALA A 543 -5.27 -12.28 -33.65
CA ALA A 543 -3.98 -11.75 -34.07
C ALA A 543 -3.02 -12.82 -34.65
N ALA A 544 -3.23 -14.11 -34.39
CA ALA A 544 -2.53 -15.21 -35.06
C ALA A 544 -3.18 -15.62 -36.40
N ASN A 545 -4.23 -14.91 -36.83
CA ASN A 545 -5.05 -15.20 -38.01
C ASN A 545 -5.85 -16.51 -37.91
N LEU A 546 -6.06 -17.04 -36.71
CA LEU A 546 -6.95 -18.15 -36.42
C LEU A 546 -8.40 -17.64 -36.42
N PRO A 547 -9.26 -18.10 -37.35
CA PRO A 547 -10.65 -17.68 -37.41
C PRO A 547 -11.49 -18.34 -36.30
N ILE A 548 -12.47 -17.59 -35.78
CA ILE A 548 -13.51 -18.19 -34.92
C ILE A 548 -14.28 -19.25 -35.72
N SER A 549 -14.48 -20.41 -35.11
CA SER A 549 -15.43 -21.40 -35.62
C SER A 549 -16.85 -20.97 -35.26
N SER A 550 -17.79 -21.17 -36.18
CA SER A 550 -19.21 -20.84 -35.97
C SER A 550 -19.68 -21.39 -34.62
N THR A 551 -20.10 -20.50 -33.74
CA THR A 551 -20.43 -20.83 -32.36
C THR A 551 -21.71 -20.14 -31.93
N SER A 552 -22.40 -20.71 -30.95
CA SER A 552 -23.64 -20.18 -30.42
C SER A 552 -23.66 -20.22 -28.90
N LYS A 553 -24.22 -19.18 -28.28
CA LYS A 553 -24.52 -19.15 -26.85
C LYS A 553 -25.95 -18.70 -26.62
N ASP A 554 -26.58 -19.31 -25.62
CA ASP A 554 -27.92 -18.95 -25.19
C ASP A 554 -27.87 -17.71 -24.29
N PHE A 555 -28.90 -16.87 -24.38
CA PHE A 555 -29.13 -15.73 -23.49
C PHE A 555 -30.63 -15.61 -23.19
N THR A 556 -30.98 -14.96 -22.09
CA THR A 556 -32.38 -14.75 -21.69
C THR A 556 -32.71 -13.28 -21.62
N VAL A 557 -33.81 -12.88 -22.25
CA VAL A 557 -34.39 -11.54 -22.13
C VAL A 557 -35.58 -11.62 -21.18
N ASN A 558 -35.47 -11.01 -20.01
CA ASN A 558 -36.55 -11.04 -19.01
C ASN A 558 -37.58 -9.95 -19.33
N SER A 559 -38.86 -10.29 -19.41
CA SER A 559 -39.91 -9.28 -19.55
C SER A 559 -39.97 -8.39 -18.32
N VAL A 560 -40.05 -7.08 -18.53
CA VAL A 560 -40.32 -6.11 -17.47
C VAL A 560 -41.61 -5.37 -17.80
N SER A 561 -42.57 -5.40 -16.88
CA SER A 561 -43.86 -4.69 -17.00
C SER A 561 -43.94 -3.51 -16.03
N GLY A 562 -44.74 -2.50 -16.40
CA GLY A 562 -44.98 -1.30 -15.58
C GLY A 562 -43.94 -0.21 -15.79
N ASN A 563 -44.24 1.01 -15.31
CA ASN A 563 -43.46 2.19 -15.66
C ASN A 563 -42.09 2.20 -14.94
N PRO A 564 -40.99 2.59 -15.61
CA PRO A 564 -39.72 2.88 -14.95
C PRO A 564 -39.89 3.98 -13.89
N GLN A 565 -38.96 4.07 -12.93
CA GLN A 565 -38.99 5.06 -11.84
C GLN A 565 -37.60 5.66 -11.59
N VAL A 566 -37.55 6.95 -11.29
CA VAL A 566 -36.34 7.61 -10.77
C VAL A 566 -36.15 7.21 -9.30
N GLN A 567 -35.04 6.56 -8.96
CA GLN A 567 -34.70 6.18 -7.58
C GLN A 567 -34.06 7.34 -6.81
N SER A 568 -33.15 8.07 -7.45
CA SER A 568 -32.43 9.17 -6.80
C SER A 568 -31.84 10.13 -7.82
N VAL A 569 -31.69 11.38 -7.43
CA VAL A 569 -30.86 12.36 -8.14
C VAL A 569 -29.79 12.86 -7.19
N THR A 570 -28.53 12.80 -7.62
CA THR A 570 -27.39 13.25 -6.83
C THR A 570 -26.49 14.17 -7.64
N SER A 571 -25.63 14.91 -6.95
CA SER A 571 -24.66 15.80 -7.56
C SER A 571 -23.40 15.83 -6.69
N ASN A 572 -22.24 15.96 -7.32
CA ASN A 572 -20.93 16.04 -6.67
C ASN A 572 -20.27 17.43 -6.81
N ASN A 573 -20.85 18.31 -7.64
CA ASN A 573 -20.42 19.68 -7.89
C ASN A 573 -21.52 20.46 -8.63
N VAL A 574 -21.37 21.77 -8.74
CA VAL A 574 -22.34 22.67 -9.39
C VAL A 574 -22.45 22.54 -10.92
N ASP A 575 -21.86 21.51 -11.54
CA ASP A 575 -21.85 21.34 -13.01
C ASP A 575 -22.34 19.96 -13.48
N THR A 576 -22.62 19.03 -12.56
CA THR A 576 -22.96 17.64 -12.88
C THR A 576 -24.13 17.11 -12.04
N ILE A 577 -25.05 16.38 -12.67
CA ILE A 577 -26.08 15.58 -11.96
C ILE A 577 -26.08 14.12 -12.44
N TYR A 578 -26.45 13.24 -11.52
CA TYR A 578 -26.62 11.80 -11.75
C TYR A 578 -28.06 11.42 -11.45
N ILE A 579 -28.74 10.80 -12.40
CA ILE A 579 -30.14 10.40 -12.31
C ILE A 579 -30.18 8.88 -12.35
N LYS A 580 -30.43 8.25 -11.20
CA LYS A 580 -30.50 6.79 -11.07
C LYS A 580 -31.93 6.32 -11.28
N TYR A 581 -32.10 5.35 -12.18
CA TYR A 581 -33.35 4.65 -12.45
C TYR A 581 -33.34 3.25 -11.83
N ASN A 582 -34.52 2.67 -11.64
CA ASN A 582 -34.65 1.31 -11.08
C ASN A 582 -34.37 0.18 -12.08
N ARG A 583 -34.10 0.49 -13.35
CA ARG A 583 -33.88 -0.47 -14.43
C ARG A 583 -33.14 0.19 -15.60
N PRO A 584 -32.60 -0.59 -16.56
CA PRO A 584 -31.97 -0.05 -17.75
C PRO A 584 -32.93 0.78 -18.59
N MET A 585 -32.48 1.98 -18.99
CA MET A 585 -33.27 2.93 -19.77
C MET A 585 -32.92 2.87 -21.26
N ASP A 586 -33.88 3.21 -22.12
CA ASP A 586 -33.63 3.30 -23.56
C ASP A 586 -32.66 4.45 -23.86
N GLN A 587 -31.60 4.16 -24.62
CA GLN A 587 -30.54 5.13 -24.88
C GLN A 587 -31.03 6.37 -25.61
N GLN A 588 -31.91 6.23 -26.60
CA GLN A 588 -32.33 7.34 -27.45
C GLN A 588 -33.17 8.34 -26.65
N THR A 589 -34.06 7.84 -25.80
CA THR A 589 -34.91 8.71 -24.98
C THR A 589 -34.22 9.19 -23.70
N ALA A 590 -33.39 8.36 -23.06
CA ALA A 590 -32.73 8.72 -21.80
C ALA A 590 -31.52 9.64 -21.98
N LEU A 591 -30.85 9.63 -23.15
CA LEU A 591 -29.71 10.52 -23.40
C LEU A 591 -30.08 11.80 -24.15
N GLU A 592 -31.36 11.99 -24.50
CA GLU A 592 -31.88 13.21 -25.09
C GLU A 592 -31.94 14.34 -24.03
N PRO A 593 -31.10 15.39 -24.11
CA PRO A 593 -31.04 16.44 -23.08
C PRO A 593 -32.39 17.12 -22.87
N SER A 594 -33.17 17.29 -23.95
CA SER A 594 -34.47 17.95 -23.89
C SER A 594 -35.52 17.18 -23.07
N ASN A 595 -35.26 15.93 -22.68
CA ASN A 595 -36.13 15.15 -21.79
C ASN A 595 -35.95 15.48 -20.29
N TYR A 596 -35.04 16.40 -19.95
CA TYR A 596 -34.79 16.82 -18.58
C TYR A 596 -35.14 18.30 -18.39
N LYS A 597 -35.59 18.68 -17.18
CA LYS A 597 -35.62 20.07 -16.73
C LYS A 597 -34.86 20.22 -15.43
N LEU A 598 -34.19 21.35 -15.30
CA LEU A 598 -33.54 21.77 -14.08
C LEU A 598 -34.14 23.11 -13.65
N ASN A 599 -34.68 23.14 -12.44
CA ASN A 599 -35.37 24.33 -11.88
C ASN A 599 -36.47 24.86 -12.81
N GLY A 600 -37.21 23.95 -13.46
CA GLY A 600 -38.28 24.27 -14.40
C GLY A 600 -37.83 24.61 -15.83
N THR A 601 -36.51 24.78 -16.06
CA THR A 601 -35.94 25.09 -17.39
C THR A 601 -35.49 23.81 -18.09
N THR A 602 -35.83 23.62 -19.36
CA THR A 602 -35.35 22.46 -20.15
C THR A 602 -33.82 22.46 -20.20
N VAL A 603 -33.22 21.30 -19.97
CA VAL A 603 -31.78 21.10 -20.13
C VAL A 603 -31.43 21.22 -21.61
N ASP A 604 -30.51 22.13 -21.91
CA ASP A 604 -30.00 22.43 -23.25
C ASP A 604 -28.48 22.43 -23.16
N VAL A 605 -27.92 21.25 -23.35
CA VAL A 605 -26.48 20.95 -23.41
C VAL A 605 -26.28 20.07 -24.65
N ASP A 606 -25.06 20.05 -25.18
CA ASP A 606 -24.71 19.13 -26.28
C ASP A 606 -24.98 17.67 -25.86
N ASP A 607 -25.57 16.87 -26.75
CA ASP A 607 -25.93 15.46 -26.51
C ASP A 607 -24.73 14.63 -26.02
N SER A 608 -23.49 15.00 -26.40
CA SER A 608 -22.27 14.33 -25.92
C SER A 608 -22.04 14.49 -24.41
N TYR A 609 -22.67 15.46 -23.75
CA TYR A 609 -22.59 15.67 -22.30
C TYR A 609 -23.65 14.92 -21.50
N VAL A 610 -24.56 14.22 -22.18
CA VAL A 610 -25.56 13.33 -21.57
C VAL A 610 -25.17 11.90 -21.89
N THR A 611 -24.68 11.19 -20.88
CA THR A 611 -24.16 9.82 -21.05
C THR A 611 -24.73 8.92 -19.98
N PHE A 612 -24.75 7.61 -20.23
CA PHE A 612 -24.88 6.67 -19.11
C PHE A 612 -23.57 6.63 -18.33
N ASP A 613 -23.68 6.63 -17.01
CA ASP A 613 -22.51 6.48 -16.15
C ASP A 613 -21.86 5.12 -16.41
N THR A 614 -20.52 5.09 -16.45
CA THR A 614 -19.78 3.90 -16.88
C THR A 614 -20.04 2.74 -15.91
N GLY A 615 -20.37 1.56 -16.42
CA GLY A 615 -20.66 0.38 -15.59
C GLY A 615 -22.05 0.39 -14.93
N SER A 616 -22.87 1.42 -15.14
CA SER A 616 -24.22 1.48 -14.54
C SER A 616 -25.23 0.52 -15.15
N GLY A 617 -24.90 -0.20 -16.22
CA GLY A 617 -25.85 -1.04 -16.95
C GLY A 617 -27.01 -0.22 -17.54
N ASP A 618 -26.73 1.01 -17.95
CA ASP A 618 -27.69 1.99 -18.51
C ASP A 618 -28.78 2.41 -17.51
N THR A 619 -28.50 2.29 -16.20
CA THR A 619 -29.43 2.67 -15.12
C THR A 619 -29.16 4.05 -14.52
N ILE A 620 -28.02 4.69 -14.83
CA ILE A 620 -27.68 6.02 -14.31
C ILE A 620 -27.37 6.94 -15.48
N VAL A 621 -28.15 8.00 -15.66
CA VAL A 621 -27.86 9.08 -16.61
C VAL A 621 -27.01 10.13 -15.91
N LYS A 622 -25.87 10.47 -16.50
CA LYS A 622 -24.95 11.52 -16.08
C LYS A 622 -25.07 12.68 -17.05
N ILE A 623 -25.41 13.86 -16.54
CA ILE A 623 -25.48 15.11 -17.30
C ILE A 623 -24.40 16.05 -16.77
N THR A 624 -23.52 16.52 -17.65
CA THR A 624 -22.41 17.43 -17.32
C THR A 624 -22.56 18.77 -18.03
N LYS A 625 -21.70 19.75 -17.70
CA LYS A 625 -21.69 21.09 -18.34
C LYS A 625 -23.02 21.84 -18.16
N LEU A 626 -23.65 21.67 -17.01
CA LEU A 626 -24.91 22.34 -16.67
C LEU A 626 -24.71 23.84 -16.42
N GLY A 627 -23.51 24.25 -16.00
CA GLY A 627 -23.17 25.64 -15.66
C GLY A 627 -24.19 26.24 -14.68
N ASP A 628 -24.54 27.50 -14.92
CA ASP A 628 -25.44 28.28 -14.03
C ASP A 628 -26.88 27.73 -13.94
N LYS A 629 -27.23 26.71 -14.73
CA LYS A 629 -28.55 26.05 -14.66
C LYS A 629 -28.71 25.27 -13.34
N LEU A 630 -27.62 24.72 -12.79
CA LEU A 630 -27.58 24.07 -11.48
C LEU A 630 -27.17 25.09 -10.43
N LYS A 631 -28.09 25.45 -9.55
CA LYS A 631 -27.88 26.49 -8.54
C LYS A 631 -27.34 25.89 -7.27
N GLN A 632 -26.67 26.71 -6.47
CA GLN A 632 -26.41 26.37 -5.08
C GLN A 632 -27.70 26.48 -4.26
N GLY A 633 -27.90 25.58 -3.30
CA GLY A 633 -29.11 25.38 -2.52
C GLY A 633 -30.02 24.28 -3.09
N GLU A 634 -31.31 24.39 -2.82
CA GLU A 634 -32.32 23.45 -3.34
C GLU A 634 -32.52 23.64 -4.85
N ASN A 635 -32.49 22.54 -5.58
CA ASN A 635 -32.82 22.44 -6.99
C ASN A 635 -33.92 21.40 -7.19
N THR A 636 -34.65 21.54 -8.28
CA THR A 636 -35.61 20.53 -8.74
C THR A 636 -35.16 19.97 -10.07
N VAL A 637 -35.03 18.64 -10.14
CA VAL A 637 -34.76 17.91 -11.39
C VAL A 637 -36.03 17.21 -11.84
N THR A 638 -36.50 17.57 -13.03
CA THR A 638 -37.67 16.95 -13.66
C THR A 638 -37.21 16.01 -14.77
N VAL A 639 -37.64 14.75 -14.71
CA VAL A 639 -37.55 13.80 -15.83
C VAL A 639 -38.90 13.79 -16.53
N LYS A 640 -38.95 14.21 -17.81
CA LYS A 640 -40.18 14.27 -18.60
C LYS A 640 -40.69 12.86 -18.91
N GLY A 641 -42.00 12.74 -19.11
CA GLY A 641 -42.66 11.45 -19.41
C GLY A 641 -42.29 10.80 -20.75
N ASN A 642 -41.42 11.43 -21.55
CA ASN A 642 -40.94 10.89 -22.84
C ASN A 642 -39.78 9.90 -22.69
N VAL A 643 -39.16 9.81 -21.50
CA VAL A 643 -38.10 8.83 -21.24
C VAL A 643 -38.70 7.44 -21.12
N THR A 644 -38.16 6.48 -21.86
CA THR A 644 -38.65 5.08 -21.87
C THR A 644 -37.60 4.12 -21.33
N ASP A 645 -38.04 3.00 -20.77
CA ASP A 645 -37.14 1.87 -20.53
C ASP A 645 -36.83 1.12 -21.83
N THR A 646 -35.90 0.17 -21.76
CA THR A 646 -35.48 -0.68 -22.90
C THR A 646 -36.60 -1.56 -23.50
N PHE A 647 -37.80 -1.57 -22.92
CA PHE A 647 -39.00 -2.25 -23.43
C PHE A 647 -40.05 -1.28 -23.99
N GLY A 648 -39.77 0.03 -24.00
CA GLY A 648 -40.67 1.08 -24.46
C GLY A 648 -41.71 1.52 -23.43
N ASN A 649 -41.58 1.12 -22.15
CA ASN A 649 -42.48 1.62 -21.11
C ASN A 649 -42.09 3.05 -20.74
N TYR A 650 -43.04 3.98 -20.80
CA TYR A 650 -42.82 5.39 -20.45
C TYR A 650 -42.66 5.59 -18.94
N ILE A 651 -41.73 6.46 -18.56
CA ILE A 651 -41.66 6.99 -17.20
C ILE A 651 -42.86 7.91 -16.94
N ASN A 652 -43.37 7.90 -15.72
CA ASN A 652 -44.24 9.01 -15.30
C ASN A 652 -43.37 10.24 -15.05
N GLU A 653 -43.80 11.42 -15.51
CA GLU A 653 -43.06 12.66 -15.22
C GLU A 653 -42.78 12.75 -13.72
N SER A 654 -41.50 12.87 -13.37
CA SER A 654 -41.01 12.75 -12.00
C SER A 654 -40.22 13.99 -11.63
N ASN A 655 -40.54 14.58 -10.48
CA ASN A 655 -39.82 15.72 -9.92
C ASN A 655 -39.05 15.27 -8.68
N MET A 656 -37.74 15.44 -8.70
CA MET A 656 -36.84 15.07 -7.61
C MET A 656 -36.17 16.31 -7.05
N ASN A 657 -36.12 16.41 -5.72
CA ASN A 657 -35.36 17.46 -5.06
C ASN A 657 -33.88 17.08 -5.05
N LEU A 658 -33.03 18.02 -5.40
CA LEU A 658 -31.59 17.92 -5.38
C LEU A 658 -31.04 19.10 -4.59
N TYR A 659 -30.49 18.84 -3.40
CA TYR A 659 -29.78 19.87 -2.65
C TYR A 659 -28.32 19.93 -3.06
N VAL A 660 -27.85 21.14 -3.38
CA VAL A 660 -26.47 21.46 -3.78
C VAL A 660 -25.94 22.50 -2.77
N GLY A 661 -25.53 22.09 -1.58
CA GLY A 661 -25.36 22.99 -0.43
C GLY A 661 -24.28 24.07 -0.51
N GLY A 662 -24.50 25.17 0.22
CA GLY A 662 -23.50 26.13 0.66
C GLY A 662 -22.67 25.53 1.80
N ASP A 663 -21.39 25.35 1.53
CA ASP A 663 -20.50 24.52 2.32
C ASP A 663 -19.79 25.37 3.38
N THR A 664 -19.98 25.10 4.68
CA THR A 664 -19.22 25.75 5.78
C THR A 664 -17.88 25.07 6.06
N THR A 665 -17.58 24.00 5.34
CA THR A 665 -16.35 23.23 5.46
C THR A 665 -15.26 23.99 4.71
N LYS A 666 -14.20 24.34 5.43
CA LYS A 666 -13.02 24.98 4.85
C LYS A 666 -12.43 24.09 3.76
N PRO A 667 -11.89 24.67 2.67
CA PRO A 667 -11.11 23.90 1.73
C PRO A 667 -9.88 23.33 2.45
N THR A 668 -9.60 22.06 2.22
CA THR A 668 -8.40 21.37 2.69
C THR A 668 -7.75 20.65 1.51
N ILE A 669 -6.46 20.37 1.63
CA ILE A 669 -5.77 19.56 0.64
C ILE A 669 -6.11 18.10 0.91
N SER A 670 -6.80 17.47 -0.03
CA SER A 670 -7.09 16.04 0.01
C SER A 670 -5.87 15.22 -0.36
N THR A 671 -5.06 15.70 -1.31
CA THR A 671 -3.85 15.02 -1.75
C THR A 671 -2.80 16.03 -2.20
N ALA A 672 -1.53 15.74 -1.91
CA ALA A 672 -0.39 16.44 -2.46
C ALA A 672 0.68 15.39 -2.78
N SER A 673 1.27 15.47 -3.97
CA SER A 673 2.30 14.53 -4.42
C SER A 673 3.21 15.17 -5.45
N ILE A 674 4.36 14.53 -5.70
CA ILE A 674 5.22 14.89 -6.82
C ILE A 674 4.75 14.09 -8.05
N PHE A 675 4.41 14.80 -9.13
CA PHE A 675 3.80 14.27 -10.34
C PHE A 675 4.82 13.89 -11.42
N ASP A 676 5.80 14.75 -11.67
CA ASP A 676 6.99 14.47 -12.47
C ASP A 676 8.19 15.23 -11.88
N GLU A 677 9.39 15.05 -12.46
CA GLU A 677 10.62 15.67 -11.98
C GLU A 677 10.52 17.20 -11.87
N LYS A 678 9.52 17.88 -12.44
CA LYS A 678 9.37 19.34 -12.32
C LYS A 678 8.00 19.78 -11.82
N THR A 679 7.16 18.86 -11.38
CA THR A 679 5.76 19.16 -11.08
C THR A 679 5.33 18.53 -9.77
N MET A 680 4.86 19.34 -8.82
CA MET A 680 4.04 18.85 -7.70
C MET A 680 2.56 19.03 -8.05
N ARG A 681 1.73 18.02 -7.77
CA ARG A 681 0.28 18.09 -7.95
C ARG A 681 -0.41 18.12 -6.61
N ILE A 682 -1.32 19.07 -6.45
CA ILE A 682 -2.20 19.18 -5.28
C ILE A 682 -3.65 19.05 -5.71
N LYS A 683 -4.45 18.36 -4.91
CA LYS A 683 -5.91 18.30 -5.04
C LYS A 683 -6.55 18.77 -3.75
N PHE A 684 -7.47 19.71 -3.87
CA PHE A 684 -8.35 20.15 -2.79
C PHE A 684 -9.57 19.25 -2.68
N ASN A 685 -10.07 19.08 -1.46
CA ASN A 685 -11.27 18.30 -1.16
C ASN A 685 -12.55 18.91 -1.78
N LYS A 686 -12.52 20.19 -2.16
CA LYS A 686 -13.61 20.96 -2.78
C LYS A 686 -13.10 22.02 -3.77
N ASP A 687 -14.01 22.65 -4.50
CA ASP A 687 -13.66 23.72 -5.46
C ASP A 687 -13.06 24.92 -4.73
N VAL A 688 -11.91 25.40 -5.22
CA VAL A 688 -11.21 26.56 -4.69
C VAL A 688 -11.09 27.68 -5.70
N SER A 689 -10.98 28.91 -5.20
CA SER A 689 -10.77 30.08 -6.04
C SER A 689 -9.42 29.98 -6.76
N THR A 690 -9.48 29.94 -8.09
CA THR A 690 -8.31 29.81 -8.96
C THR A 690 -7.29 30.92 -8.71
N SER A 691 -7.72 32.16 -8.45
CA SER A 691 -6.81 33.28 -8.19
C SER A 691 -6.00 33.10 -6.90
N TYR A 692 -6.57 32.47 -5.88
CA TYR A 692 -5.85 32.14 -4.63
C TYR A 692 -5.00 30.90 -4.78
N ALA A 693 -5.50 29.88 -5.46
CA ALA A 693 -4.78 28.63 -5.70
C ALA A 693 -3.58 28.81 -6.66
N GLN A 694 -3.62 29.76 -7.58
CA GLN A 694 -2.50 30.05 -8.49
C GLN A 694 -1.50 31.07 -7.94
N ASN A 695 -1.80 31.69 -6.80
CA ASN A 695 -0.89 32.66 -6.17
C ASN A 695 0.28 31.93 -5.51
N LYS A 696 1.48 32.07 -6.07
CA LYS A 696 2.72 31.44 -5.55
C LYS A 696 3.02 31.78 -4.09
N GLY A 697 2.64 32.97 -3.61
CA GLY A 697 2.86 33.40 -2.22
C GLY A 697 2.08 32.59 -1.17
N ASN A 698 1.13 31.78 -1.62
CA ASN A 698 0.39 30.85 -0.77
C ASN A 698 1.11 29.50 -0.57
N TYR A 699 2.25 29.29 -1.23
CA TYR A 699 3.00 28.04 -1.21
C TYR A 699 4.41 28.24 -0.66
N THR A 700 4.86 27.31 0.16
CA THR A 700 6.25 27.23 0.60
C THR A 700 6.74 25.80 0.43
N VAL A 701 7.88 25.63 -0.23
CA VAL A 701 8.50 24.34 -0.50
C VAL A 701 9.91 24.34 0.05
N LEU A 702 10.20 23.42 0.96
CA LEU A 702 11.54 23.14 1.47
C LEU A 702 12.04 21.83 0.87
N ASP A 703 13.32 21.74 0.51
CA ASP A 703 13.94 20.49 0.05
C ASP A 703 14.31 19.56 1.22
N SER A 704 14.99 18.45 0.91
CA SER A 704 15.37 17.42 1.88
C SER A 704 16.37 17.91 2.93
N THR A 705 17.08 19.00 2.63
CA THR A 705 18.06 19.64 3.52
C THR A 705 17.44 20.73 4.39
N GLY A 706 16.17 21.09 4.12
CA GLY A 706 15.46 22.19 4.75
C GLY A 706 15.62 23.53 4.05
N ALA A 707 16.30 23.58 2.88
CA ALA A 707 16.46 24.80 2.11
C ALA A 707 15.16 25.18 1.41
N ASN A 708 14.79 26.46 1.44
CA ASN A 708 13.56 26.96 0.81
C ASN A 708 13.75 27.13 -0.69
N ILE A 709 13.02 26.34 -1.49
CA ILE A 709 13.07 26.35 -2.96
C ILE A 709 11.81 26.94 -3.60
N SER A 710 10.96 27.65 -2.83
CA SER A 710 9.70 28.21 -3.34
C SER A 710 9.89 29.22 -4.48
N TYR A 711 11.07 29.85 -4.54
CA TYR A 711 11.44 30.80 -5.60
C TYR A 711 11.59 30.13 -6.97
N GLU A 712 11.77 28.80 -7.00
CA GLU A 712 11.85 28.00 -8.22
C GLU A 712 10.49 27.65 -8.82
N ILE A 713 9.38 27.97 -8.13
CA ILE A 713 8.02 27.79 -8.67
C ILE A 713 7.86 28.71 -9.88
N ASP A 714 7.79 28.10 -11.07
CA ASP A 714 7.58 28.77 -12.35
C ASP A 714 6.13 29.25 -12.49
N GLN A 715 5.18 28.36 -12.28
CA GLN A 715 3.76 28.62 -12.45
C GLN A 715 2.93 27.58 -11.71
N ILE A 716 1.70 27.96 -11.37
CA ILE A 716 0.72 27.06 -10.79
C ILE A 716 -0.49 27.04 -11.71
N ASN A 717 -0.74 25.87 -12.31
CA ASN A 717 -1.74 25.71 -13.36
C ASN A 717 -2.91 24.87 -12.87
N ALA A 718 -4.12 25.37 -13.05
CA ALA A 718 -5.33 24.58 -12.87
C ALA A 718 -5.35 23.42 -13.88
N ILE A 719 -5.61 22.21 -13.40
CA ILE A 719 -5.74 21.01 -14.23
C ILE A 719 -7.17 20.50 -14.15
N THR A 720 -7.80 20.31 -15.30
CA THR A 720 -9.14 19.74 -15.39
C THR A 720 -9.06 18.23 -15.15
N ILE A 721 -9.51 17.78 -13.99
CA ILE A 721 -9.68 16.36 -13.66
C ILE A 721 -11.16 16.11 -13.40
N ASP A 722 -11.72 15.03 -13.96
CA ASP A 722 -13.15 14.69 -13.88
C ASP A 722 -14.09 15.79 -14.40
N GLY A 723 -13.59 16.62 -15.34
CA GLY A 723 -14.31 17.77 -15.89
C GLY A 723 -14.27 19.03 -15.01
N ASN A 724 -13.58 19.00 -13.87
CA ASN A 724 -13.48 20.10 -12.90
C ASN A 724 -12.04 20.65 -12.82
N SER A 725 -11.87 21.94 -13.13
CA SER A 725 -10.58 22.65 -13.11
C SER A 725 -10.34 23.48 -11.84
N LYS A 726 -11.24 23.41 -10.85
CA LYS A 726 -11.18 24.21 -9.63
C LYS A 726 -10.66 23.44 -8.41
N ARG A 727 -10.28 22.17 -8.57
CA ARG A 727 -9.82 21.32 -7.46
C ARG A 727 -8.37 20.89 -7.55
N THR A 728 -7.81 20.78 -8.75
CA THR A 728 -6.47 20.22 -8.94
C THR A 728 -5.55 21.25 -9.57
N PHE A 729 -4.35 21.38 -9.02
CA PHE A 729 -3.35 22.33 -9.47
C PHE A 729 -1.98 21.68 -9.58
N ASP A 730 -1.28 21.96 -10.66
CA ASP A 730 0.12 21.60 -10.88
C ASP A 730 1.01 22.79 -10.54
N ILE A 731 1.86 22.62 -9.54
CA ILE A 731 2.95 23.53 -9.18
C ILE A 731 4.17 23.11 -10.00
N LYS A 732 4.51 23.89 -11.04
CA LYS A 732 5.63 23.62 -11.94
C LYS A 732 6.88 24.40 -11.51
N PHE A 733 8.05 23.78 -11.63
CA PHE A 733 9.36 24.33 -11.29
C PHE A 733 10.19 24.63 -12.55
N LYS A 734 11.06 25.65 -12.50
CA LYS A 734 11.86 26.10 -13.66
C LYS A 734 13.00 25.15 -14.00
N GLU A 735 13.93 25.00 -13.07
CA GLU A 735 15.23 24.33 -13.28
C GLU A 735 15.44 23.13 -12.33
N ASN A 736 14.64 23.02 -11.25
CA ASN A 736 14.83 21.99 -10.24
C ASN A 736 14.15 20.67 -10.61
N ASP A 737 14.95 19.61 -10.68
CA ASP A 737 14.44 18.26 -10.67
C ASP A 737 14.08 17.89 -9.22
N LEU A 738 12.81 17.59 -8.95
CA LEU A 738 12.22 17.18 -7.68
C LEU A 738 12.70 15.76 -7.25
N LYS A 739 14.01 15.51 -7.37
CA LYS A 739 14.73 14.25 -7.18
C LYS A 739 15.32 14.08 -5.77
N GLY A 740 15.28 15.11 -4.94
CA GLY A 740 15.74 15.04 -3.55
C GLY A 740 14.83 14.15 -2.71
N SER A 741 15.37 13.45 -1.69
CA SER A 741 14.63 12.37 -1.00
C SER A 741 13.27 12.76 -0.41
N LYS A 742 13.11 14.03 -0.01
CA LYS A 742 11.86 14.57 0.53
C LYS A 742 11.74 16.07 0.28
N TYR A 743 10.51 16.57 0.28
CA TYR A 743 10.17 17.98 0.19
C TYR A 743 9.09 18.31 1.22
N THR A 744 9.17 19.44 1.89
CA THR A 744 8.10 19.91 2.77
C THR A 744 7.29 20.98 2.07
N LEU A 745 6.03 20.66 1.74
CA LEU A 745 5.08 21.58 1.13
C LEU A 745 4.18 22.19 2.22
N THR A 746 4.12 23.51 2.28
CA THR A 746 3.14 24.26 3.06
C THR A 746 2.24 25.07 2.14
N VAL A 747 0.92 25.03 2.37
CA VAL A 747 -0.10 25.76 1.62
C VAL A 747 -1.00 26.52 2.58
N LYS A 748 -1.28 27.79 2.28
CA LYS A 748 -2.08 28.69 3.13
C LYS A 748 -3.01 29.58 2.33
N ASN A 749 -3.97 30.21 3.00
CA ASN A 749 -4.83 31.28 2.47
C ASN A 749 -5.67 30.90 1.23
N ILE A 750 -5.83 29.62 0.90
CA ILE A 750 -6.74 29.21 -0.18
C ILE A 750 -8.18 29.36 0.28
N ILE A 751 -9.01 29.96 -0.56
CA ILE A 751 -10.44 30.12 -0.31
C ILE A 751 -11.24 29.22 -1.24
N ASP A 752 -12.41 28.77 -0.80
CA ASP A 752 -13.34 28.07 -1.66
C ASP A 752 -14.10 29.01 -2.62
N THR A 753 -14.93 28.46 -3.49
CA THR A 753 -15.73 29.24 -4.45
C THR A 753 -17.13 29.60 -3.92
N GLU A 754 -17.35 29.52 -2.62
CA GLU A 754 -18.63 29.84 -1.99
C GLU A 754 -18.91 31.35 -2.04
N ALA A 755 -20.20 31.74 -2.02
CA ALA A 755 -20.58 33.16 -1.99
C ALA A 755 -20.07 33.89 -0.73
N ASN A 756 -19.91 33.16 0.38
CA ASN A 756 -19.19 33.59 1.57
C ASN A 756 -17.98 32.65 1.74
N PRO A 757 -16.79 33.00 1.21
CA PRO A 757 -15.70 32.05 1.09
C PRO A 757 -15.14 31.60 2.44
N ASN A 758 -14.95 30.31 2.62
CA ASN A 758 -14.18 29.79 3.75
C ASN A 758 -12.70 29.79 3.39
N ILE A 759 -11.86 30.23 4.33
CA ILE A 759 -10.39 30.21 4.19
C ILE A 759 -9.86 28.88 4.75
N MET A 760 -8.97 28.21 4.01
CA MET A 760 -8.30 26.99 4.46
C MET A 760 -7.52 27.24 5.74
N ASP A 761 -7.42 26.21 6.58
CA ASP A 761 -6.38 26.17 7.61
C ASP A 761 -5.01 25.87 6.95
N ASN A 762 -3.92 26.33 7.57
CA ASN A 762 -2.58 26.06 7.07
C ASN A 762 -2.36 24.55 6.94
N TYR A 763 -1.93 24.12 5.77
CA TYR A 763 -1.64 22.72 5.47
C TYR A 763 -0.14 22.56 5.27
N THR A 764 0.49 21.66 6.02
CA THR A 764 1.90 21.30 5.84
C THR A 764 2.02 19.79 5.73
N THR A 765 2.73 19.32 4.70
CA THR A 765 3.01 17.90 4.48
C THR A 765 4.44 17.70 3.99
N THR A 766 4.99 16.52 4.24
CA THR A 766 6.20 16.06 3.58
C THR A 766 5.82 15.19 2.38
N LEU A 767 6.48 15.39 1.25
CA LEU A 767 6.33 14.67 -0.01
C LEU A 767 7.64 13.95 -0.30
N SER A 768 7.60 12.66 -0.60
CA SER A 768 8.79 11.95 -1.06
C SER A 768 9.20 12.43 -2.45
N GLY A 769 10.51 12.56 -2.66
CA GLY A 769 11.09 12.88 -3.95
C GLY A 769 10.76 11.89 -5.06
N MET A 770 10.98 12.31 -6.30
CA MET A 770 11.03 11.41 -7.43
C MET A 770 12.38 10.72 -7.48
N ASP A 771 12.50 9.67 -6.69
CA ASP A 771 13.72 8.88 -6.58
C ASP A 771 13.84 7.92 -7.77
N ASN A 772 14.46 8.40 -8.85
CA ASN A 772 14.68 7.63 -10.08
C ASN A 772 15.99 6.80 -10.06
N GLU A 773 16.80 6.91 -9.01
CA GLU A 773 18.07 6.19 -8.88
C GLU A 773 17.88 5.07 -7.85
N GLY A 774 17.79 3.81 -8.30
CA GLY A 774 17.63 2.67 -7.40
C GLY A 774 18.71 2.61 -6.31
N THR A 775 18.35 2.12 -5.12
CA THR A 775 19.30 1.94 -4.00
C THR A 775 20.33 0.88 -4.39
N ASN A 776 21.63 1.19 -4.26
CA ASN A 776 22.73 0.34 -4.74
C ASN A 776 23.91 0.30 -3.75
N VAL A 777 24.77 -0.71 -3.87
CA VAL A 777 26.05 -0.79 -3.15
C VAL A 777 27.09 0.04 -3.90
N THR A 778 27.66 1.03 -3.23
CA THR A 778 28.60 1.98 -3.83
C THR A 778 30.04 1.51 -3.70
N GLU A 779 30.41 0.90 -2.56
CA GLU A 779 31.77 0.39 -2.30
C GLU A 779 31.74 -0.86 -1.41
N ILE A 780 32.69 -1.77 -1.61
CA ILE A 780 32.99 -2.90 -0.72
C ILE A 780 34.48 -2.89 -0.41
N LEU A 781 34.85 -2.60 0.83
CA LEU A 781 36.23 -2.40 1.27
C LEU A 781 36.61 -3.36 2.38
N ARG A 782 37.80 -3.95 2.33
CA ARG A 782 38.38 -4.54 3.54
C ARG A 782 38.75 -3.43 4.50
N ARG A 783 38.41 -3.57 5.78
CA ARG A 783 38.76 -2.60 6.80
C ARG A 783 40.29 -2.47 6.95
N VAL A 784 40.77 -1.23 7.10
CA VAL A 784 42.20 -0.92 7.24
C VAL A 784 42.70 -1.28 8.64
N ASP A 785 41.85 -1.11 9.65
CA ASP A 785 42.14 -1.37 11.06
C ASP A 785 41.91 -2.83 11.49
N ASN A 786 41.14 -3.61 10.69
CA ASN A 786 40.85 -5.01 10.94
C ASN A 786 40.88 -5.84 9.64
N PRO A 787 41.91 -6.68 9.41
CA PRO A 787 42.05 -7.44 8.17
C PRO A 787 41.02 -8.57 8.01
N HIS A 788 40.21 -8.87 9.04
CA HIS A 788 39.16 -9.88 9.00
C HIS A 788 37.75 -9.28 8.84
N ALA A 789 37.64 -7.98 8.59
CA ALA A 789 36.37 -7.29 8.44
C ALA A 789 36.21 -6.59 7.08
N VAL A 790 34.97 -6.51 6.59
CA VAL A 790 34.59 -5.87 5.34
C VAL A 790 33.51 -4.82 5.62
N ALA A 791 33.67 -3.62 5.07
CA ALA A 791 32.66 -2.57 5.07
C ALA A 791 31.97 -2.50 3.70
N LEU A 792 30.63 -2.52 3.69
CA LEU A 792 29.82 -2.30 2.51
C LEU A 792 29.14 -0.93 2.65
N PHE A 793 29.20 -0.11 1.61
CA PHE A 793 28.59 1.22 1.55
C PHE A 793 27.40 1.22 0.59
N PHE A 794 26.36 1.98 0.92
CA PHE A 794 25.13 2.07 0.15
C PHE A 794 24.91 3.50 -0.35
N SER A 795 24.23 3.64 -1.49
CA SER A 795 23.89 4.96 -2.05
C SER A 795 22.86 5.71 -1.19
N LYS A 796 22.11 5.01 -0.34
CA LYS A 796 21.09 5.58 0.57
C LYS A 796 21.12 4.94 1.95
N ALA A 797 20.40 5.54 2.89
CA ALA A 797 20.22 4.97 4.22
C ALA A 797 19.32 3.73 4.12
N MET A 798 19.79 2.63 4.68
CA MET A 798 19.13 1.35 4.66
C MET A 798 18.26 1.17 5.89
N ASP A 799 17.18 0.39 5.76
CA ASP A 799 16.38 -0.03 6.90
C ASP A 799 17.25 -0.80 7.89
N GLN A 800 17.23 -0.37 9.15
CA GLN A 800 18.09 -0.89 10.20
C GLN A 800 17.86 -2.39 10.41
N SER A 801 16.60 -2.85 10.42
CA SER A 801 16.29 -4.27 10.62
C SER A 801 16.77 -5.13 9.44
N SER A 802 16.74 -4.58 8.22
CA SER A 802 17.28 -5.23 7.04
C SER A 802 18.81 -5.30 7.08
N LEU A 803 19.49 -4.27 7.59
CA LEU A 803 20.95 -4.25 7.74
C LEU A 803 21.45 -5.19 8.84
N GLU A 804 20.72 -5.32 9.94
CA GLU A 804 21.12 -6.19 11.07
C GLU A 804 20.92 -7.68 10.75
N ASN A 805 20.06 -8.00 9.78
CA ASN A 805 19.76 -9.37 9.43
C ASN A 805 20.92 -10.03 8.67
N SER A 806 21.70 -10.85 9.36
CA SER A 806 22.85 -11.57 8.79
C SER A 806 22.48 -12.47 7.59
N SER A 807 21.22 -12.92 7.50
CA SER A 807 20.76 -13.71 6.35
C SER A 807 20.70 -12.90 5.06
N ASN A 808 20.67 -11.56 5.13
CA ASN A 808 20.70 -10.67 3.97
C ASN A 808 22.08 -10.56 3.33
N TYR A 809 23.09 -11.22 3.90
CA TYR A 809 24.46 -11.16 3.43
C TYR A 809 24.96 -12.53 3.01
N MET A 810 25.83 -12.53 2.00
CA MET A 810 26.49 -13.71 1.49
C MET A 810 27.89 -13.35 1.03
N TYR A 811 28.72 -14.37 0.84
CA TYR A 811 30.07 -14.17 0.31
C TYR A 811 30.41 -15.25 -0.70
N LYS A 812 31.35 -14.96 -1.61
CA LYS A 812 31.92 -15.95 -2.51
C LYS A 812 33.26 -16.40 -1.97
N ASP A 813 33.43 -17.72 -1.84
CA ASP A 813 34.67 -18.28 -1.32
C ASP A 813 35.80 -18.36 -2.37
N GLY A 814 37.02 -18.71 -1.94
CA GLY A 814 38.18 -18.91 -2.82
C GLY A 814 38.07 -20.09 -3.78
N GLN A 815 37.03 -20.92 -3.65
CA GLN A 815 36.70 -22.02 -4.57
C GLN A 815 35.60 -21.62 -5.57
N GLY A 816 35.04 -20.42 -5.44
CA GLY A 816 34.01 -19.86 -6.31
C GLY A 816 32.57 -20.14 -5.89
N TYR A 817 32.33 -20.74 -4.71
CA TYR A 817 30.98 -21.01 -4.21
C TYR A 817 30.42 -19.82 -3.43
N THR A 818 29.17 -19.45 -3.71
CA THR A 818 28.41 -18.50 -2.89
C THR A 818 27.93 -19.18 -1.61
N ARG A 819 28.28 -18.61 -0.45
CA ARG A 819 27.97 -19.11 0.88
C ARG A 819 27.20 -18.06 1.68
N SER A 820 26.32 -18.50 2.56
CA SER A 820 25.77 -17.63 3.61
C SER A 820 26.88 -17.25 4.59
N LEU A 821 26.69 -16.14 5.32
CA LEU A 821 27.63 -15.79 6.40
C LEU A 821 27.75 -16.95 7.41
N PRO A 822 28.96 -17.25 7.91
CA PRO A 822 29.13 -18.22 9.00
C PRO A 822 28.48 -17.68 10.27
N SER A 823 28.02 -18.57 11.15
CA SER A 823 27.38 -18.18 12.43
C SER A 823 28.30 -17.39 13.37
N SER A 824 29.62 -17.43 13.13
CA SER A 824 30.62 -16.65 13.86
C SER A 824 30.82 -15.23 13.33
N ALA A 825 30.22 -14.87 12.18
CA ALA A 825 30.34 -13.53 11.63
C ALA A 825 29.38 -12.56 12.34
N THR A 826 29.85 -11.34 12.61
CA THR A 826 29.05 -10.27 13.21
C THR A 826 28.75 -9.19 12.17
N VAL A 827 27.50 -8.74 12.13
CA VAL A 827 27.02 -7.69 11.23
C VAL A 827 26.69 -6.46 12.07
N THR A 828 27.34 -5.35 11.77
CA THR A 828 27.23 -4.10 12.52
C THR A 828 26.88 -2.96 11.56
N PRO A 829 25.63 -2.50 11.52
CA PRO A 829 25.22 -1.33 10.75
C PRO A 829 25.90 -0.04 11.26
N SER A 830 26.15 0.91 10.37
CA SER A 830 26.51 2.28 10.80
C SER A 830 25.29 3.02 11.34
N ILE A 831 25.54 4.03 12.18
CA ILE A 831 24.47 4.81 12.85
C ILE A 831 23.56 5.56 11.87
N ASP A 832 24.05 5.90 10.68
CA ASP A 832 23.30 6.60 9.63
C ASP A 832 22.62 5.63 8.63
N GLY A 833 22.78 4.32 8.83
CA GLY A 833 22.24 3.27 7.97
C GLY A 833 22.86 3.22 6.56
N LYS A 834 23.92 3.98 6.26
CA LYS A 834 24.52 4.03 4.91
C LYS A 834 25.68 3.06 4.70
N SER A 835 26.05 2.31 5.72
CA SER A 835 27.04 1.26 5.59
C SER A 835 26.82 0.14 6.61
N VAL A 836 27.49 -0.98 6.39
CA VAL A 836 27.51 -2.10 7.31
C VAL A 836 28.91 -2.71 7.36
N THR A 837 29.40 -3.00 8.55
CA THR A 837 30.62 -3.77 8.77
C THR A 837 30.27 -5.23 9.04
N ILE A 838 30.93 -6.14 8.33
CA ILE A 838 30.84 -7.58 8.53
C ILE A 838 32.21 -8.10 8.96
N GLU A 839 32.31 -8.60 10.18
CA GLU A 839 33.54 -9.13 10.75
C GLU A 839 33.50 -10.66 10.78
N PHE A 840 34.53 -11.29 10.21
CA PHE A 840 34.72 -12.73 10.19
C PHE A 840 35.71 -13.15 11.29
N ASN A 841 35.66 -14.41 11.69
CA ASN A 841 36.65 -14.99 12.60
C ASN A 841 38.05 -15.02 11.95
N SER A 842 39.12 -15.03 12.76
CA SER A 842 40.52 -14.98 12.32
C SER A 842 40.94 -16.11 11.38
N ASP A 843 40.18 -17.21 11.33
CA ASP A 843 40.41 -18.34 10.42
C ASP A 843 40.01 -18.04 8.96
N TYR A 844 39.38 -16.89 8.70
CA TYR A 844 39.01 -16.42 7.37
C TYR A 844 40.01 -15.41 6.82
N THR A 845 40.35 -15.55 5.54
CA THR A 845 41.18 -14.60 4.81
C THR A 845 40.32 -13.73 3.89
N ILE A 846 40.39 -12.40 4.02
CA ILE A 846 39.56 -11.45 3.27
C ILE A 846 40.32 -10.87 2.06
N GLY A 847 39.68 -10.87 0.90
CA GLY A 847 40.15 -10.26 -0.34
C GLY A 847 41.19 -11.07 -1.13
N SER A 848 41.58 -12.26 -0.65
CA SER A 848 42.55 -13.13 -1.34
C SER A 848 42.48 -14.58 -0.84
N GLY A 849 43.00 -15.52 -1.64
CA GLY A 849 43.12 -16.95 -1.29
C GLY A 849 42.25 -17.87 -2.16
N SER A 850 42.47 -19.18 -2.05
CA SER A 850 41.82 -20.22 -2.87
C SER A 850 41.05 -21.27 -2.05
N SER A 851 40.88 -21.03 -0.75
CA SER A 851 40.25 -21.98 0.18
C SER A 851 38.77 -21.65 0.43
N GLY A 852 38.02 -22.57 1.03
CA GLY A 852 36.62 -22.35 1.42
C GLY A 852 36.43 -21.30 2.53
N SER A 853 37.50 -20.94 3.25
CA SER A 853 37.53 -19.85 4.24
C SER A 853 38.15 -18.56 3.69
N SER A 854 38.42 -18.48 2.38
CA SER A 854 38.82 -17.23 1.74
C SER A 854 37.58 -16.47 1.27
N VAL A 855 37.35 -15.25 1.75
CA VAL A 855 36.22 -14.38 1.36
C VAL A 855 36.69 -13.46 0.24
N ILE A 856 36.28 -13.73 -1.00
CA ILE A 856 36.79 -13.02 -2.18
C ILE A 856 35.84 -11.90 -2.64
N GLN A 857 34.54 -12.15 -2.52
CA GLN A 857 33.49 -11.18 -2.87
C GLN A 857 32.44 -11.16 -1.75
N MET A 858 31.79 -10.02 -1.56
CA MET A 858 30.65 -9.87 -0.66
C MET A 858 29.39 -9.56 -1.44
N GLY A 859 28.26 -10.00 -0.93
CA GLY A 859 26.98 -9.76 -1.54
C GLY A 859 25.85 -9.57 -0.55
N VAL A 860 24.78 -9.00 -1.07
CA VAL A 860 23.58 -8.62 -0.34
C VAL A 860 22.34 -9.13 -1.05
N LYS A 861 21.32 -9.51 -0.28
CA LYS A 861 19.98 -9.88 -0.75
C LYS A 861 18.94 -9.33 0.20
N ASN A 862 17.77 -8.95 -0.31
CA ASN A 862 16.61 -8.52 0.48
C ASN A 862 16.87 -7.32 1.42
N LEU A 863 17.94 -6.53 1.18
CA LEU A 863 18.12 -5.26 1.84
C LEU A 863 17.10 -4.25 1.32
N LYS A 864 16.61 -3.40 2.20
CA LYS A 864 15.66 -2.33 1.89
C LYS A 864 16.20 -1.01 2.36
N ASP A 865 15.87 0.08 1.67
CA ASP A 865 16.08 1.40 2.22
C ASP A 865 15.10 1.70 3.38
N VAL A 866 15.34 2.80 4.11
CA VAL A 866 14.45 3.26 5.20
C VAL A 866 13.01 3.49 4.76
N ASP A 867 12.77 3.70 3.47
CA ASP A 867 11.46 3.91 2.87
C ASP A 867 10.82 2.58 2.40
N GLY A 868 11.51 1.46 2.62
CA GLY A 868 11.05 0.10 2.31
C GLY A 868 11.30 -0.33 0.87
N ASN A 869 11.98 0.49 0.05
CA ASN A 869 12.32 0.12 -1.32
C ASN A 869 13.44 -0.93 -1.31
N PRO A 870 13.30 -2.05 -2.04
CA PRO A 870 14.36 -3.04 -2.12
C PRO A 870 15.58 -2.49 -2.88
N LEU A 871 16.77 -2.95 -2.50
CA LEU A 871 18.01 -2.71 -3.26
C LEU A 871 17.86 -3.29 -4.68
N ASP A 872 17.89 -2.44 -5.70
CA ASP A 872 17.45 -2.72 -7.07
C ASP A 872 18.48 -3.50 -7.91
N LEU A 873 18.86 -4.73 -7.49
CA LEU A 873 19.78 -5.61 -8.26
C LEU A 873 19.54 -7.13 -8.10
N GLY A 874 18.58 -7.58 -7.28
CA GLY A 874 18.53 -8.99 -6.86
C GLY A 874 19.68 -9.34 -5.90
N SER A 875 20.22 -10.56 -5.96
CA SER A 875 21.43 -10.93 -5.22
C SER A 875 22.65 -10.22 -5.81
N TYR A 876 23.02 -9.06 -5.27
CA TYR A 876 24.23 -8.33 -5.68
C TYR A 876 25.47 -9.01 -5.10
N MET A 877 26.54 -9.14 -5.89
CA MET A 877 27.85 -9.63 -5.47
C MET A 877 28.94 -8.74 -6.06
N GLY A 878 29.79 -8.14 -5.22
CA GLY A 878 30.88 -7.25 -5.62
C GLY A 878 32.23 -7.67 -5.06
N ASP A 879 33.29 -7.23 -5.74
CA ASP A 879 34.69 -7.48 -5.35
C ASP A 879 35.07 -6.68 -4.11
N ILE A 880 35.83 -7.31 -3.21
CA ILE A 880 36.38 -6.63 -2.03
C ILE A 880 37.65 -5.88 -2.45
N THR A 881 37.60 -4.56 -2.38
CA THR A 881 38.77 -3.71 -2.67
C THR A 881 39.64 -3.54 -1.43
N ILE A 882 40.96 -3.54 -1.61
CA ILE A 882 41.95 -3.26 -0.56
C ILE A 882 42.48 -1.84 -0.79
N ASP A 883 42.15 -0.92 0.13
CA ASP A 883 42.60 0.48 0.05
C ASP A 883 43.96 0.64 0.76
N ASP A 884 45.05 0.49 0.01
CA ASP A 884 46.42 0.64 0.52
C ASP A 884 46.82 2.12 0.77
N ASN A 885 46.02 3.10 0.32
CA ASN A 885 46.35 4.52 0.39
C ASN A 885 45.68 5.27 1.55
N ASN A 886 44.78 4.62 2.28
CA ASN A 886 44.03 5.21 3.41
C ASN A 886 43.34 6.53 3.03
N ASP A 887 42.64 6.56 1.89
CA ASP A 887 41.93 7.76 1.41
C ASP A 887 40.60 7.97 2.17
N GLY A 888 40.71 8.41 3.43
CA GLY A 888 39.57 8.66 4.30
C GLY A 888 38.79 9.95 3.99
N PRO A 889 37.73 10.24 4.76
CA PRO A 889 36.89 11.43 4.57
C PRO A 889 37.66 12.75 4.69
N GLY A 890 37.36 13.76 3.87
CA GLY A 890 37.94 15.11 4.00
C GLY A 890 36.89 16.22 3.85
N LEU A 891 37.19 17.44 4.29
CA LEU A 891 36.26 18.58 4.17
C LEU A 891 35.94 18.92 2.71
N VAL A 892 34.66 19.16 2.43
CA VAL A 892 34.21 19.70 1.15
C VAL A 892 34.16 21.22 1.24
N ALA A 893 34.94 21.89 0.41
CA ALA A 893 35.03 23.35 0.43
C ALA A 893 33.67 24.00 0.11
N GLY A 894 33.34 25.09 0.81
CA GLY A 894 32.12 25.88 0.54
C GLY A 894 30.81 25.23 1.01
N THR A 895 30.89 24.26 1.93
CA THR A 895 29.71 23.61 2.54
C THR A 895 29.50 23.97 4.01
N ALA A 896 30.46 24.67 4.63
CA ALA A 896 30.40 24.95 6.05
C ALA A 896 29.50 26.16 6.33
N GLN A 897 28.44 25.97 7.13
CA GLN A 897 27.47 27.00 7.48
C GLN A 897 27.25 27.03 8.99
N MET A 898 27.15 28.24 9.53
CA MET A 898 26.84 28.50 10.93
C MET A 898 25.37 28.87 11.10
N THR A 899 24.74 28.42 12.18
CA THR A 899 23.43 28.89 12.61
C THR A 899 23.45 29.17 14.11
N PHE A 900 22.60 30.10 14.52
CA PHE A 900 22.41 30.47 15.92
C PHE A 900 21.03 29.98 16.36
N ILE A 901 21.00 29.12 17.37
CA ILE A 901 19.75 28.69 17.99
C ILE A 901 19.84 29.14 19.45
N SER A 902 19.03 30.14 19.79
CA SER A 902 19.19 30.90 21.04
C SER A 902 20.63 31.45 21.17
N ASN A 903 21.37 31.09 22.22
CA ASN A 903 22.74 31.55 22.42
C ASN A 903 23.81 30.54 21.95
N ASP A 904 23.41 29.35 21.49
CA ASP A 904 24.31 28.29 21.05
C ASP A 904 24.72 28.46 19.58
N ILE A 905 25.89 27.96 19.22
CA ILE A 905 26.39 27.97 17.83
C ILE A 905 26.37 26.55 17.28
N TYR A 906 25.81 26.40 16.08
CA TYR A 906 25.83 25.17 15.31
C TYR A 906 26.61 25.43 14.03
N VAL A 907 27.64 24.63 13.74
CA VAL A 907 28.40 24.68 12.49
C VAL A 907 28.25 23.36 11.77
N LYS A 908 27.53 23.38 10.66
CA LYS A 908 27.36 22.22 9.78
C LYS A 908 28.40 22.28 8.67
N VAL A 909 29.09 21.19 8.38
CA VAL A 909 30.04 21.07 7.24
C VAL A 909 29.95 19.68 6.62
N SER A 910 30.07 19.59 5.30
CA SER A 910 30.03 18.31 4.59
C SER A 910 31.43 17.73 4.38
N LEU A 911 31.53 16.41 4.49
CA LEU A 911 32.71 15.63 4.17
C LEU A 911 32.55 14.94 2.80
N SER A 912 33.67 14.54 2.20
CA SER A 912 33.69 13.82 0.93
C SER A 912 33.13 12.39 1.05
N LYS A 913 33.14 11.82 2.26
CA LYS A 913 32.68 10.47 2.62
C LYS A 913 32.10 10.53 4.05
N PRO A 914 31.15 9.67 4.44
CA PRO A 914 30.55 9.69 5.78
C PRO A 914 31.52 9.16 6.85
N LEU A 915 31.28 9.53 8.11
CA LEU A 915 32.02 8.99 9.27
C LEU A 915 31.19 7.94 10.00
N ASP A 916 31.84 6.87 10.44
CA ASP A 916 31.27 5.86 11.34
C ASP A 916 31.53 6.24 12.81
N VAL A 917 32.74 6.73 13.10
CA VAL A 917 33.12 7.25 14.42
C VAL A 917 33.48 8.72 14.32
N LEU A 918 32.73 9.58 15.02
CA LEU A 918 33.03 11.01 15.16
C LEU A 918 33.76 11.29 16.47
N SER A 919 35.01 11.75 16.37
CA SER A 919 35.71 12.48 17.43
C SER A 919 35.56 13.97 17.16
N PHE A 920 34.60 14.63 17.82
CA PHE A 920 34.39 16.09 17.64
C PHE A 920 35.63 16.92 18.04
N ASN A 921 36.54 16.36 18.85
CA ASN A 921 37.83 16.96 19.19
C ASN A 921 38.81 17.05 18.01
N ASP A 922 38.49 16.42 16.88
CA ASP A 922 39.26 16.54 15.65
C ASP A 922 39.03 17.89 14.97
N PHE A 923 37.88 18.52 15.23
CA PHE A 923 37.46 19.74 14.57
C PHE A 923 37.80 20.99 15.40
N ARG A 924 38.06 22.10 14.71
CA ARG A 924 38.03 23.45 15.28
C ARG A 924 37.14 24.35 14.44
N VAL A 925 36.45 25.28 15.10
CA VAL A 925 35.81 26.43 14.45
C VAL A 925 36.46 27.70 14.98
N ALA A 926 37.03 28.52 14.09
CA ALA A 926 37.86 29.67 14.46
C ALA A 926 38.96 29.32 15.50
N GLY A 927 39.54 28.12 15.40
CA GLY A 927 40.56 27.63 16.34
C GLY A 927 40.05 27.06 17.67
N TYR A 928 38.73 27.02 17.90
CA TYR A 928 38.14 26.47 19.12
C TYR A 928 37.51 25.09 18.89
N ALA A 929 37.79 24.12 19.77
CA ALA A 929 37.18 22.79 19.72
C ALA A 929 35.68 22.86 20.07
N PRO A 930 34.78 22.12 19.42
CA PRO A 930 33.36 22.09 19.77
C PRO A 930 33.10 21.43 21.13
N ASP A 931 31.93 21.69 21.73
CA ASP A 931 31.55 21.06 23.01
C ASP A 931 30.92 19.69 22.79
N THR A 932 30.16 19.54 21.69
CA THR A 932 29.61 18.27 21.20
C THR A 932 29.54 18.29 19.68
N GLY A 933 29.31 17.15 19.04
CA GLY A 933 29.01 17.10 17.61
C GLY A 933 28.21 15.86 17.25
N SER A 934 27.63 15.87 16.05
CA SER A 934 26.86 14.77 15.48
C SER A 934 27.14 14.64 13.99
N THR A 935 26.85 13.46 13.43
CA THR A 935 26.93 13.21 11.99
C THR A 935 25.57 12.84 11.43
N SER A 936 25.36 13.14 10.16
CA SER A 936 24.17 12.73 9.38
C SER A 936 24.60 12.53 7.93
N GLY A 937 24.90 11.29 7.54
CA GLY A 937 25.55 11.00 6.27
C GLY A 937 26.91 11.68 6.18
N ASN A 938 27.13 12.47 5.13
CA ASN A 938 28.37 13.20 4.93
C ASN A 938 28.49 14.46 5.80
N ASP A 939 27.40 14.90 6.43
CA ASP A 939 27.39 16.15 7.18
C ASP A 939 27.82 15.94 8.63
N VAL A 940 28.69 16.82 9.11
CA VAL A 940 29.10 16.94 10.50
C VAL A 940 28.53 18.23 11.06
N THR A 941 27.78 18.15 12.16
CA THR A 941 27.29 19.30 12.90
C THR A 941 28.08 19.44 14.20
N LEU A 942 28.80 20.54 14.34
CA LEU A 942 29.62 20.90 15.51
C LEU A 942 28.83 21.89 16.36
N ILE A 943 28.72 21.62 17.66
CA ILE A 943 27.85 22.37 18.57
C ILE A 943 28.68 23.02 19.67
N PHE A 944 28.45 24.31 19.88
CA PHE A 944 29.04 25.12 20.94
C PHE A 944 27.93 25.62 21.87
N LYS A 945 27.92 25.14 23.11
CA LYS A 945 26.85 25.41 24.07
C LYS A 945 27.17 26.62 24.93
N SER A 946 26.18 27.52 25.06
CA SER A 946 26.25 28.75 25.84
C SER A 946 26.11 28.51 27.34
N GLY A 947 26.70 29.39 28.15
CA GLY A 947 26.74 29.29 29.61
C GLY A 947 27.92 30.03 30.24
N ILE A 948 27.90 30.18 31.58
CA ILE A 948 28.82 31.04 32.36
C ILE A 948 30.32 30.78 32.06
N LYS A 949 30.70 29.56 31.65
CA LYS A 949 32.09 29.20 31.30
C LYS A 949 32.43 29.25 29.80
N ASN A 950 31.44 29.18 28.91
CA ASN A 950 31.64 29.02 27.46
C ASN A 950 31.38 30.30 26.64
N ASN A 951 30.84 31.36 27.26
CA ASN A 951 30.49 32.59 26.55
C ASN A 951 31.71 33.30 25.92
N GLN A 952 32.92 33.17 26.47
CA GLN A 952 34.13 33.75 25.84
C GLN A 952 34.45 33.11 24.48
N LYS A 953 34.33 31.79 24.39
CA LYS A 953 34.55 31.00 23.16
C LYS A 953 33.48 31.30 22.10
N ILE A 954 32.21 31.35 22.51
CA ILE A 954 31.09 31.71 21.64
C ILE A 954 31.26 33.12 21.10
N ASN A 955 31.59 34.10 21.95
CA ASN A 955 31.81 35.47 21.52
C ASN A 955 33.01 35.59 20.58
N ALA A 956 34.09 34.84 20.81
CA ALA A 956 35.25 34.81 19.92
C ALA A 956 34.89 34.26 18.53
N ILE A 957 34.08 33.20 18.46
CA ILE A 957 33.59 32.63 17.19
C ILE A 957 32.66 33.63 16.48
N LYS A 958 31.72 34.26 17.19
CA LYS A 958 30.81 35.28 16.64
C LYS A 958 31.56 36.51 16.11
N ASN A 959 32.62 36.93 16.80
CA ASN A 959 33.43 38.10 16.44
C ASN A 959 34.44 37.84 15.32
N ALA A 960 34.76 36.58 15.02
CA ALA A 960 35.67 36.25 13.92
C ALA A 960 35.08 36.64 12.55
N GLY A 961 33.74 36.73 12.44
CA GLY A 961 33.05 37.19 11.23
C GLY A 961 33.48 36.38 10.00
N SER A 962 33.67 37.07 8.87
CA SER A 962 34.04 36.46 7.59
C SER A 962 35.40 35.72 7.56
N MET A 963 36.22 35.81 8.62
CA MET A 963 37.48 35.06 8.73
C MET A 963 37.32 33.68 9.37
N THR A 964 36.09 33.29 9.74
CA THR A 964 35.84 32.01 10.41
C THR A 964 36.08 30.84 9.46
N ASN A 965 36.82 29.86 9.95
CA ASN A 965 37.02 28.58 9.27
C ASN A 965 36.61 27.42 10.18
N VAL A 966 36.36 26.27 9.55
CA VAL A 966 36.33 24.97 10.20
C VAL A 966 37.53 24.18 9.71
N SER A 967 38.31 23.63 10.64
CA SER A 967 39.50 22.84 10.34
C SER A 967 39.47 21.49 11.05
N ILE A 968 40.18 20.52 10.47
CA ILE A 968 40.45 19.21 11.06
C ILE A 968 41.93 19.20 11.48
N GLU A 969 42.18 19.19 12.78
CA GLU A 969 43.52 19.23 13.38
C GLU A 969 44.00 17.87 13.90
N ASN A 970 43.08 16.98 14.25
CA ASN A 970 43.38 15.60 14.63
C ASN A 970 42.66 14.63 13.68
N THR A 971 43.07 13.36 13.67
CA THR A 971 42.59 12.37 12.69
C THR A 971 42.07 11.10 13.36
N SER A 972 41.36 11.23 14.49
CA SER A 972 40.84 10.09 15.27
C SER A 972 39.46 9.61 14.79
N SER A 973 38.74 10.44 14.04
CA SER A 973 37.48 10.10 13.40
C SER A 973 37.77 9.18 12.21
N VAL A 974 36.94 8.16 12.05
CA VAL A 974 37.11 7.15 11.00
C VAL A 974 35.79 6.88 10.27
N ASP A 975 35.88 6.51 9.00
CA ASP A 975 34.75 5.94 8.26
C ASP A 975 34.53 4.45 8.61
N ALA A 976 33.49 3.83 8.04
CA ALA A 976 33.16 2.43 8.31
C ALA A 976 34.25 1.44 7.83
N ALA A 977 35.12 1.86 6.91
CA ALA A 977 36.27 1.10 6.46
C ALA A 977 37.50 1.26 7.39
N GLY A 978 37.39 2.05 8.46
CA GLY A 978 38.47 2.31 9.40
C GLY A 978 39.50 3.32 8.88
N ARG A 979 39.17 4.11 7.84
CA ARG A 979 40.07 5.13 7.29
C ARG A 979 39.97 6.42 8.07
N ASN A 980 41.11 6.99 8.45
CA ASN A 980 41.15 8.22 9.23
C ASN A 980 40.69 9.42 8.41
N ILE A 981 39.98 10.34 9.06
CA ILE A 981 39.62 11.63 8.49
C ILE A 981 40.89 12.42 8.10
N LYS A 982 40.86 13.09 6.95
CA LYS A 982 41.97 13.89 6.41
C LYS A 982 41.96 15.30 6.98
N SER A 983 43.15 15.79 7.33
CA SER A 983 43.33 17.18 7.76
C SER A 983 42.99 18.16 6.62
N GLY A 984 42.50 19.34 6.99
CA GLY A 984 42.07 20.36 6.04
C GLY A 984 41.42 21.55 6.74
N SER A 985 41.07 22.59 5.97
CA SER A 985 40.32 23.74 6.45
C SER A 985 39.45 24.34 5.35
N THR A 986 38.27 24.84 5.71
CA THR A 986 37.39 25.59 4.80
C THR A 986 36.69 26.74 5.52
N ALA A 987 36.31 27.78 4.78
CA ALA A 987 35.61 28.94 5.33
C ALA A 987 34.19 28.56 5.79
N VAL A 988 33.72 29.18 6.87
CA VAL A 988 32.36 29.01 7.41
C VAL A 988 31.54 30.24 7.06
N TYR A 989 30.40 30.02 6.42
CA TYR A 989 29.42 31.07 6.14
C TYR A 989 28.59 31.33 7.40
N ILE A 990 28.56 32.58 7.85
CA ILE A 990 27.96 32.95 9.13
C ILE A 990 26.82 33.92 8.87
N PRO A 991 25.65 33.76 9.52
CA PRO A 991 24.58 34.76 9.51
C PRO A 991 25.08 36.13 9.98
N PRO A 992 24.60 37.24 9.40
CA PRO A 992 24.91 38.55 9.96
C PRO A 992 24.56 38.61 11.45
N ILE A 993 25.43 39.18 12.27
CA ILE A 993 25.19 39.36 13.70
C ILE A 993 25.33 40.84 14.00
N THR A 994 24.35 41.42 14.69
CA THR A 994 24.39 42.81 15.12
C THR A 994 25.47 43.03 16.19
N ASN A 995 26.03 44.23 16.19
CA ASN A 995 26.84 44.74 17.28
C ASN A 995 26.13 45.97 17.87
N GLN A 996 25.31 45.74 18.89
CA GLN A 996 24.50 46.80 19.52
C GLN A 996 25.34 47.92 20.12
N ASP A 997 26.60 47.66 20.50
CA ASP A 997 27.52 48.68 21.01
C ASP A 997 27.98 49.69 19.97
N MET A 998 27.80 49.34 18.70
CA MET A 998 28.11 50.21 17.57
C MET A 998 26.86 50.87 16.98
N TRP A 999 25.66 50.58 17.51
CA TRP A 999 24.45 51.25 17.08
C TRP A 999 24.51 52.73 17.48
N SER A 1000 24.12 53.60 16.58
CA SER A 1000 24.19 55.05 16.79
C SER A 1000 23.00 55.73 16.14
N ALA A 1001 22.60 56.87 16.71
CA ALA A 1001 21.62 57.76 16.13
C ALA A 1001 22.25 59.14 15.99
N SER A 1002 22.23 59.71 14.78
CA SER A 1002 22.91 60.97 14.49
C SER A 1002 21.97 61.93 13.75
N PRO A 1003 21.77 63.15 14.26
CA PRO A 1003 21.17 64.24 13.52
C PRO A 1003 22.29 64.92 12.72
N ASN A 1004 22.74 64.30 11.63
CA ASN A 1004 23.80 64.92 10.83
C ASN A 1004 23.18 65.98 9.92
N SER A 1005 23.92 67.05 9.61
CA SER A 1005 23.43 68.22 8.86
C SER A 1005 22.86 67.83 7.47
N GLY A 1006 21.57 67.49 7.43
CA GLY A 1006 20.82 67.06 6.25
C GLY A 1006 20.21 65.65 6.30
N MET A 1007 20.56 64.79 7.27
CA MET A 1007 20.07 63.41 7.37
C MET A 1007 19.94 62.94 8.83
N ASN A 1008 18.70 62.71 9.26
CA ASN A 1008 18.36 62.02 10.51
C ASN A 1008 18.46 60.51 10.30
N VAL A 1009 19.46 59.87 10.89
CA VAL A 1009 19.74 58.44 10.66
C VAL A 1009 19.94 57.65 11.94
N ILE A 1010 19.57 56.37 11.89
CA ILE A 1010 19.92 55.34 12.87
C ILE A 1010 20.71 54.25 12.15
N ASN A 1011 21.89 53.96 12.68
CA ASN A 1011 22.82 52.96 12.16
C ASN A 1011 22.69 51.67 12.96
N VAL A 1012 22.37 50.56 12.29
CA VAL A 1012 22.42 49.21 12.84
C VAL A 1012 23.63 48.50 12.24
N VAL A 1013 24.63 48.22 13.05
CA VAL A 1013 25.93 47.68 12.61
C VAL A 1013 25.98 46.17 12.80
N PHE A 1014 26.52 45.46 11.82
CA PHE A 1014 26.74 44.02 11.82
C PHE A 1014 28.24 43.65 11.85
N ASN A 1015 28.54 42.41 12.18
CA ASN A 1015 29.91 41.86 12.23
C ASN A 1015 30.50 41.55 10.84
N GLN A 1016 29.70 41.62 9.77
CA GLN A 1016 30.09 41.35 8.38
C GLN A 1016 29.29 42.20 7.38
N GLU A 1017 29.67 42.13 6.12
CA GLU A 1017 29.02 42.87 5.02
C GLU A 1017 27.61 42.32 4.75
N ILE A 1018 26.68 43.22 4.39
CA ILE A 1018 25.26 42.93 4.19
C ILE A 1018 24.92 43.07 2.71
N ASP A 1019 24.13 42.15 2.18
CA ASP A 1019 23.66 42.20 0.79
C ASP A 1019 22.81 43.44 0.53
N ASP A 1020 23.18 44.21 -0.50
CA ASP A 1020 22.50 45.45 -0.89
C ASP A 1020 21.46 45.27 -2.02
N ASP A 1021 21.41 44.09 -2.66
CA ASP A 1021 20.52 43.78 -3.78
C ASP A 1021 19.03 43.85 -3.43
N ILE A 1022 18.64 43.51 -2.20
CA ILE A 1022 17.23 43.51 -1.75
C ILE A 1022 16.94 44.53 -0.64
N VAL A 1023 17.77 45.57 -0.53
CA VAL A 1023 17.75 46.52 0.59
C VAL A 1023 16.38 47.14 0.89
N THR A 1024 15.52 47.30 -0.13
CA THR A 1024 14.14 47.80 0.05
C THR A 1024 13.27 46.91 0.95
N SER A 1025 13.65 45.64 1.09
CA SER A 1025 12.97 44.66 1.95
C SER A 1025 13.39 44.78 3.42
N TYR A 1026 14.43 45.55 3.75
CA TYR A 1026 14.95 45.67 5.14
C TYR A 1026 14.23 46.74 5.99
N ASN A 1027 13.22 47.42 5.43
CA ASN A 1027 12.59 48.58 6.06
C ASN A 1027 11.87 48.25 7.37
N ASP A 1028 11.31 47.04 7.50
CA ASP A 1028 10.57 46.58 8.68
C ASP A 1028 11.29 45.51 9.50
N ASP A 1029 12.56 45.24 9.18
CA ASP A 1029 13.43 44.33 9.95
C ASP A 1029 13.76 44.87 11.34
N PHE A 1030 13.78 46.20 11.51
CA PHE A 1030 14.01 46.87 12.78
C PHE A 1030 12.87 47.86 13.10
N LEU A 1031 12.53 47.93 14.38
CA LEU A 1031 11.51 48.79 14.98
C LEU A 1031 12.21 49.87 15.81
N PHE A 1032 11.74 51.10 15.65
CA PHE A 1032 12.29 52.28 16.31
C PHE A 1032 11.19 52.92 17.14
N THR A 1033 11.40 53.10 18.45
CA THR A 1033 10.41 53.69 19.35
C THR A 1033 11.05 54.80 20.16
N ASP A 1034 10.45 55.98 20.14
CA ASP A 1034 10.83 57.08 21.01
C ASP A 1034 10.42 56.76 22.46
N GLU A 1035 11.38 56.74 23.39
CA GLU A 1035 11.15 56.30 24.77
C GLU A 1035 10.29 57.29 25.57
N GLU A 1036 10.40 58.59 25.30
CA GLU A 1036 9.67 59.63 26.04
C GLU A 1036 8.19 59.69 25.65
N THR A 1037 7.91 59.54 24.35
CA THR A 1037 6.55 59.65 23.78
C THR A 1037 5.87 58.30 23.59
N GLY A 1038 6.64 57.21 23.54
CA GLY A 1038 6.15 55.87 23.18
C GLY A 1038 5.78 55.71 21.70
N GLN A 1039 6.06 56.71 20.87
CA GLN A 1039 5.69 56.69 19.45
C GLN A 1039 6.65 55.81 18.65
N GLN A 1040 6.10 54.91 17.82
CA GLN A 1040 6.88 54.15 16.86
C GLN A 1040 7.25 55.03 15.65
N LEU A 1041 8.54 55.13 15.37
CA LEU A 1041 9.09 55.91 14.25
C LEU A 1041 9.19 55.02 13.02
N THR A 1042 8.82 55.56 11.85
CA THR A 1042 8.89 54.84 10.58
C THR A 1042 10.02 55.43 9.73
N PRO A 1043 10.99 54.62 9.27
CA PRO A 1043 12.03 55.09 8.36
C PRO A 1043 11.43 55.45 6.99
N THR A 1044 11.97 56.48 6.36
CA THR A 1044 11.61 56.91 5.00
C THR A 1044 12.37 56.13 3.93
N SER A 1045 13.55 55.63 4.27
CA SER A 1045 14.39 54.81 3.39
C SER A 1045 15.45 54.08 4.21
N VAL A 1046 15.94 52.96 3.68
CA VAL A 1046 17.08 52.21 4.21
C VAL A 1046 18.10 51.99 3.08
N TRP A 1047 19.39 51.99 3.40
CA TRP A 1047 20.45 51.52 2.51
C TRP A 1047 21.51 50.76 3.30
N VAL A 1048 22.34 49.99 2.59
CA VAL A 1048 23.50 49.32 3.16
C VAL A 1048 24.75 50.19 2.93
N ASP A 1049 25.54 50.40 3.98
CA ASP A 1049 26.90 50.91 3.91
C ASP A 1049 27.85 49.84 4.49
N ASN A 1050 28.26 48.92 3.60
CA ASN A 1050 29.04 47.74 3.92
C ASN A 1050 28.41 46.88 5.05
N ARG A 1051 28.85 47.05 6.30
CA ARG A 1051 28.36 46.29 7.47
C ARG A 1051 27.23 47.00 8.22
N THR A 1052 26.78 48.15 7.73
CA THR A 1052 25.85 49.02 8.43
C THR A 1052 24.56 49.16 7.64
N LEU A 1053 23.43 48.85 8.26
CA LEU A 1053 22.13 49.28 7.77
C LEU A 1053 21.84 50.68 8.29
N VAL A 1054 21.61 51.61 7.38
CA VAL A 1054 21.33 52.99 7.71
C VAL A 1054 19.88 53.30 7.43
N TYR A 1055 19.12 53.54 8.50
CA TYR A 1055 17.70 53.91 8.44
C TYR A 1055 17.57 55.42 8.50
N ARG A 1056 17.01 56.03 7.47
CA ARG A 1056 16.75 57.48 7.42
C ARG A 1056 15.33 57.80 7.83
N PHE A 1057 15.17 58.92 8.54
CA PHE A 1057 13.90 59.47 8.99
C PHE A 1057 13.68 60.88 8.43
N ASN A 1058 12.44 61.36 8.49
CA ASN A 1058 12.10 62.73 8.13
C ASN A 1058 12.84 63.74 9.03
N ASN A 1059 13.12 64.93 8.48
CA ASN A 1059 13.69 66.03 9.25
C ASN A 1059 12.79 66.39 10.44
N GLY A 1060 13.39 66.59 11.61
CA GLY A 1060 12.69 66.86 12.87
C GLY A 1060 12.16 65.64 13.62
N THR A 1061 12.27 64.43 13.06
CA THR A 1061 11.86 63.17 13.74
C THR A 1061 12.85 62.72 14.81
N LEU A 1062 14.15 63.05 14.64
CA LEU A 1062 15.21 62.77 15.60
C LEU A 1062 15.87 64.09 15.98
N ASN A 1063 15.75 64.49 17.25
CA ASN A 1063 16.36 65.67 17.82
C ASN A 1063 17.50 65.27 18.74
N LYS A 1064 18.49 66.16 18.89
CA LYS A 1064 19.64 65.90 19.77
C LYS A 1064 19.16 65.67 21.21
N GLY A 1065 19.53 64.55 21.80
CA GLY A 1065 19.13 64.14 23.15
C GLY A 1065 17.96 63.16 23.20
N ASP A 1066 17.23 62.94 22.10
CA ASP A 1066 16.16 61.95 22.05
C ASP A 1066 16.72 60.54 22.33
N ARG A 1067 15.94 59.72 23.04
CA ARG A 1067 16.29 58.35 23.42
C ARG A 1067 15.44 57.39 22.62
N ILE A 1068 16.05 56.71 21.66
CA ILE A 1068 15.35 55.81 20.74
C ILE A 1068 15.65 54.37 21.12
N LEU A 1069 14.60 53.62 21.46
CA LEU A 1069 14.67 52.17 21.58
C LEU A 1069 14.68 51.55 20.19
N VAL A 1070 15.80 50.93 19.83
CA VAL A 1070 15.98 50.18 18.58
C VAL A 1070 15.84 48.69 18.90
N ARG A 1071 14.97 47.99 18.17
CA ARG A 1071 14.72 46.55 18.32
C ARG A 1071 14.68 45.88 16.96
N ALA A 1072 15.19 44.67 16.85
CA ALA A 1072 14.85 43.82 15.71
C ALA A 1072 13.38 43.41 15.80
N ASN A 1073 12.75 43.16 14.64
CA ASN A 1073 11.37 42.71 14.58
C ASN A 1073 11.27 41.28 15.15
N SER A 1074 10.34 41.09 16.10
CA SER A 1074 10.11 39.77 16.72
C SER A 1074 9.38 38.81 15.79
N ASP A 1075 8.71 39.31 14.74
CA ASP A 1075 8.14 38.47 13.69
C ASP A 1075 9.23 38.09 12.69
N SER A 1076 9.70 36.84 12.76
CA SER A 1076 10.75 36.33 11.88
C SER A 1076 10.39 36.36 10.39
N SER A 1077 9.10 36.44 10.03
CA SER A 1077 8.68 36.60 8.64
C SER A 1077 8.95 37.99 8.06
N LYS A 1078 9.29 38.95 8.94
CA LYS A 1078 9.68 40.31 8.59
C LYS A 1078 11.17 40.50 8.49
N ILE A 1079 11.97 39.50 8.85
CA ILE A 1079 13.42 39.60 8.79
C ILE A 1079 13.91 39.14 7.42
N ASN A 1080 14.50 40.06 6.67
CA ASN A 1080 15.02 39.87 5.32
C ASN A 1080 16.54 40.09 5.24
N VAL A 1081 17.14 40.79 6.21
CA VAL A 1081 18.58 41.08 6.25
C VAL A 1081 19.40 39.82 6.09
N ARG A 1082 20.36 39.83 5.19
CA ARG A 1082 21.19 38.67 4.86
C ARG A 1082 22.64 39.07 4.54
N SER A 1083 23.55 38.11 4.65
CA SER A 1083 24.96 38.28 4.25
C SER A 1083 25.07 38.58 2.76
N GLU A 1084 26.25 38.99 2.30
CA GLU A 1084 26.62 38.88 0.88
C GLU A 1084 26.48 37.45 0.33
N ASN A 1085 26.36 37.31 -1.00
CA ASN A 1085 26.23 36.01 -1.65
C ASN A 1085 27.50 35.15 -1.50
N HIS A 1086 27.35 33.94 -1.00
CA HIS A 1086 28.42 32.96 -0.78
C HIS A 1086 28.57 31.93 -1.90
N ASN A 1087 28.22 32.27 -3.15
CA ASN A 1087 28.25 31.37 -4.30
C ASN A 1087 27.40 30.11 -4.09
N THR A 1088 28.03 28.94 -3.91
CA THR A 1088 27.38 27.63 -3.79
C THR A 1088 26.46 27.49 -2.58
N SER A 1089 26.68 28.31 -1.55
CA SER A 1089 25.85 28.31 -0.33
C SER A 1089 24.78 29.40 -0.30
N GLY A 1090 24.72 30.27 -1.31
CA GLY A 1090 23.76 31.38 -1.36
C GLY A 1090 23.94 32.39 -0.22
N TYR A 1091 22.84 32.80 0.40
CA TYR A 1091 22.82 33.84 1.45
C TYR A 1091 22.57 33.23 2.83
N THR A 1092 23.13 33.83 3.88
CA THR A 1092 22.76 33.52 5.27
C THR A 1092 21.90 34.66 5.83
N ILE A 1093 20.76 34.33 6.44
CA ILE A 1093 19.78 35.32 6.91
C ILE A 1093 20.07 35.69 8.37
N TYR A 1094 20.02 36.99 8.67
CA TYR A 1094 20.09 37.51 10.03
C TYR A 1094 19.02 36.86 10.91
N SER A 1095 19.45 36.31 12.04
CA SER A 1095 18.54 35.80 13.07
C SER A 1095 18.71 36.66 14.31
N PRO A 1096 17.70 37.48 14.69
CA PRO A 1096 17.78 38.33 15.86
C PRO A 1096 18.08 37.54 17.14
N SER A 1097 19.00 38.06 17.95
CA SER A 1097 19.22 37.56 19.31
C SER A 1097 18.13 38.03 20.27
N ASP A 1098 18.00 37.39 21.44
CA ASP A 1098 17.09 37.87 22.50
C ASP A 1098 17.36 39.34 22.87
N SER A 1099 18.64 39.76 22.85
CA SER A 1099 19.03 41.15 23.07
C SER A 1099 18.60 42.07 21.94
N ASP A 1100 18.56 41.61 20.69
CA ASP A 1100 18.07 42.42 19.56
C ASP A 1100 16.57 42.61 19.63
N ILE A 1101 15.85 41.57 20.04
CA ILE A 1101 14.40 41.62 20.24
C ILE A 1101 14.05 42.49 21.46
N SER A 1102 14.82 42.41 22.56
CA SER A 1102 14.62 43.30 23.72
C SER A 1102 15.00 44.74 23.39
N GLY A 1103 16.00 44.91 22.53
CA GLY A 1103 16.47 46.20 22.02
C GLY A 1103 17.47 46.92 22.88
N LYS A 1104 18.03 47.97 22.30
CA LYS A 1104 18.96 48.89 22.94
C LYS A 1104 18.51 50.32 22.74
N ILE A 1105 18.67 51.13 23.78
CA ILE A 1105 18.46 52.57 23.72
C ILE A 1105 19.71 53.23 23.15
N VAL A 1106 19.54 54.02 22.09
CA VAL A 1106 20.56 54.90 21.52
C VAL A 1106 20.14 56.36 21.70
N THR A 1107 21.04 57.17 22.22
CA THR A 1107 20.86 58.61 22.37
C THR A 1107 21.24 59.32 21.08
N VAL A 1108 20.39 60.20 20.58
CA VAL A 1108 20.64 60.95 19.34
C VAL A 1108 21.73 62.01 19.56
N GLY A 1109 22.87 61.86 18.88
CA GLY A 1109 23.97 62.83 18.86
C GLY A 1109 25.03 62.68 19.96
N GLU A 1110 25.15 61.48 20.56
CA GLU A 1110 26.25 61.07 21.46
C GLU A 1110 27.25 60.11 20.80
#